data_AF-A0A6L6T7Z9-F1
#
_entry.id   AF-A0A6L6T7Z9-F1
#
_cell.length_a   1.000
_cell.length_b   1.000
_cell.length_c   1.000
_cell.angle_alpha   90.00
_cell.angle_beta   90.00
_cell.angle_gamma   90.00
#
_symmetry.space_group_name_H-M   'P 1'
#
loop_
_entity.id
_entity.type
_entity.pdbx_description
1 polymer ?
#
loop_
_entity_poly.entity_id
_entity_poly.type
_entity_poly.pdbx_seq_one_letter_code
_entity_poly.pdbx_strand_id
1 'polypeptide(L)'
;MIQGGIADTINQSHSGGGDNVGLKLDMVVQALAPADLRDAIAAVQASVRRKDVAIARTQLEMLKLTKSGNSEVSDLLDVIALAGELVEPEGTQAALNAVTRVCAVTRDDTVRDHCIAALLKFSRSTDFEASAQALYHDTPQTGPYSREAFYRYYATEDVLLTASKQLILSEAELAGIVDGAHRLEALEISEPAAARLSQLYPSQNSRVLLLISTALRLTPVFKTRQYWLTDPRSKQSIDELVSELADLIDVSGGNDARLFNMAGAILEYFQTSLPTRLVDACAHYLDQLSALYPEIAARIRAARGDSSELSPAMRSVTEAQHSNEARSSWCRSLLDSEAVDALDAVFFTRLANTAELERWIVQEKPLRDSGDIESELVKLLAHSQLAVLTNLKADRYDLGKRVDEFISLFEARIGSELTPWIVMELAESLFDAEISDKALALTTKMLPSGELWPSPFVLLHLKCLLQTQQYQSFDNVVGRIPDSQRSLSLMSFLSLKEEALGNTDRALAISDQLLETAPLNLHCWLRGCELRDRFRSIEEQRRFHDLLPDEILEAYSHESMVAMRYLAAAGSFKRAELRLVRWFMEDPSARAIMLVNFHFGGKWRRRADAELSSVLPGYLEGVEFEQDGKRQIRLIVEQGEAKGQHVLVRDSQLANLLVSLEPGQSAPMGIVNYKLLSRMPPYLACIRLASELRHTQNDGSDVFAILQLPKDPQQFVSFLEEKLRFDLAHREIEYDREIPLFIRVHALSSDSPIKAALNAWGDKSIPKSLLVSEGVAEPGEVVLDAFSIAYLAMTNAVEKLIGEGFTFVLPAETKVILEQWVANVTHEDFLMMGVNGAGRLVRTTASDVQARDGHTLRAMRRILETCVVKHPVVHDTSLELYSIKDGIDITVYLAMQLSSANDLPWFCMDVSFAGLHHSKGWKVADVNSILLRVVDTADFDFEEKRHGLLLFALGTLPRALTLTEMRGLAQNPNPLSSYILSMILQNHGKEIINNAVRHWQLLDLLITHLIATFYRADTPSTAAPSYTPWCRYDEHVFNHGLRLFASNRDGRPSEYWLAVALKVCLKIIRLDKALTLHAADLFEAFVIGHFMDVGAIAEYYVELA
;
A
#
# COMPACT_ATOMS: atom_id res chain seq x y z
N MET A 1 40.39 71.67 14.38
CA MET A 1 40.94 72.95 14.88
C MET A 1 41.55 72.69 16.25
N ILE A 2 42.85 73.01 16.40
CA ILE A 2 43.61 73.29 17.64
C ILE A 2 43.73 72.11 18.63
N GLN A 3 44.82 71.33 18.63
CA GLN A 3 46.22 71.53 19.10
C GLN A 3 46.45 71.13 20.57
N GLY A 4 47.48 70.31 20.79
CA GLY A 4 48.09 70.05 22.08
C GLY A 4 49.03 68.84 22.02
N GLY A 5 50.21 69.00 21.42
CA GLY A 5 51.21 67.93 21.26
C GLY A 5 52.20 67.84 22.42
N ILE A 6 52.87 66.69 22.54
CA ILE A 6 54.24 66.56 23.06
C ILE A 6 54.97 65.57 22.14
N ALA A 7 56.21 65.91 21.80
CA ALA A 7 57.02 65.32 20.76
C ALA A 7 57.79 64.07 21.24
N ASP A 8 57.85 63.03 20.39
CA ASP A 8 58.82 61.94 20.49
C ASP A 8 59.99 62.19 19.54
N THR A 9 61.20 62.25 20.10
CA THR A 9 62.46 62.23 19.34
C THR A 9 62.79 60.80 18.92
N ILE A 10 62.85 60.56 17.61
CA ILE A 10 63.31 59.30 17.01
C ILE A 10 64.79 59.45 16.63
N ASN A 11 65.68 58.61 17.18
CA ASN A 11 67.06 58.45 16.72
C ASN A 11 67.25 57.05 16.13
N GLN A 12 67.70 56.98 14.87
CA GLN A 12 68.10 55.74 14.19
C GLN A 12 69.60 55.74 13.91
N SER A 13 70.28 54.62 14.14
CA SER A 13 71.62 54.36 13.62
C SER A 13 71.71 52.94 13.07
N HIS A 14 72.32 52.81 11.88
CA HIS A 14 72.40 51.58 11.08
C HIS A 14 73.84 51.10 10.90
N SER A 15 74.04 49.77 10.91
CA SER A 15 75.12 49.07 10.20
C SER A 15 74.56 47.73 9.67
N GLY A 16 74.62 47.52 8.34
CA GLY A 16 73.84 46.53 7.56
C GLY A 16 74.23 45.04 7.70
N GLY A 17 73.64 44.11 6.95
CA GLY A 17 72.54 44.20 5.97
C GLY A 17 71.90 42.83 5.67
N GLY A 18 70.58 42.84 5.44
CA GLY A 18 69.79 41.73 4.88
C GLY A 18 68.90 40.95 5.85
N ASP A 19 67.74 41.50 6.23
CA ASP A 19 66.39 41.03 5.83
C ASP A 19 65.32 41.95 6.43
N ASN A 20 64.47 42.55 5.59
CA ASN A 20 63.45 43.52 5.99
C ASN A 20 62.06 42.85 6.09
N VAL A 21 61.64 42.52 7.31
CA VAL A 21 60.21 42.53 7.69
C VAL A 21 60.10 43.34 8.98
N GLY A 22 59.96 44.66 8.80
CA GLY A 22 59.81 45.62 9.89
C GLY A 22 58.37 45.65 10.42
N LEU A 23 58.24 45.50 11.74
CA LEU A 23 57.44 46.33 12.65
C LEU A 23 57.65 45.81 14.09
N LYS A 24 58.89 45.88 14.58
CA LYS A 24 59.14 45.93 16.04
C LYS A 24 59.09 47.40 16.46
N LEU A 25 57.89 47.86 16.78
CA LEU A 25 57.68 49.06 17.58
C LEU A 25 57.89 48.63 19.04
N ASP A 26 59.06 48.93 19.61
CA ASP A 26 59.21 48.92 21.07
C ASP A 26 58.44 50.13 21.63
N MET A 27 57.13 49.94 21.87
CA MET A 27 56.36 50.86 22.72
C MET A 27 56.70 50.54 24.18
N VAL A 28 57.62 51.32 24.75
CA VAL A 28 57.77 51.37 26.22
C VAL A 28 56.59 52.20 26.76
N VAL A 29 55.48 51.53 27.08
CA VAL A 29 54.33 52.17 27.74
C VAL A 29 54.70 52.44 29.20
N GLN A 30 54.82 53.72 29.58
CA GLN A 30 54.97 54.11 30.98
C GLN A 30 53.63 53.87 31.71
N ALA A 31 53.71 53.22 32.88
CA ALA A 31 52.64 52.85 33.82
C ALA A 31 51.21 53.35 33.49
N LEU A 32 50.34 52.42 33.09
CA LEU A 32 48.91 52.67 32.89
C LEU A 32 48.15 52.62 34.23
N ALA A 33 47.25 53.58 34.47
CA ALA A 33 46.27 53.49 35.55
C ALA A 33 45.10 52.55 35.12
N PRO A 34 44.31 51.99 36.05
CA PRO A 34 43.14 51.17 35.70
C PRO A 34 42.16 51.85 34.73
N ALA A 35 42.06 53.19 34.79
CA ALA A 35 41.24 53.98 33.88
C ALA A 35 41.71 53.93 32.41
N ASP A 36 43.02 53.80 32.16
CA ASP A 36 43.61 53.77 30.81
C ASP A 36 43.47 52.41 30.12
N LEU A 37 43.13 51.37 30.88
CA LEU A 37 42.90 50.01 30.40
C LEU A 37 41.42 49.69 30.18
N ARG A 38 40.51 50.66 30.43
CA ARG A 38 39.05 50.45 30.36
C ARG A 38 38.59 49.83 29.05
N ASP A 39 39.04 50.34 27.91
CA ASP A 39 38.60 49.85 26.59
C ASP A 39 39.14 48.45 26.30
N ALA A 40 40.36 48.15 26.74
CA ALA A 40 40.97 46.83 26.56
C ALA A 40 40.34 45.78 27.50
N ILE A 41 40.01 46.17 28.73
CA ILE A 41 39.24 45.34 29.68
C ILE A 41 37.82 45.12 29.16
N ALA A 42 37.17 46.15 28.64
CA ALA A 42 35.86 46.04 28.01
C ALA A 42 35.90 45.10 26.80
N ALA A 43 37.00 45.06 26.05
CA ALA A 43 37.22 44.11 24.96
C ALA A 43 37.38 42.66 25.45
N VAL A 44 38.18 42.41 26.50
CA VAL A 44 38.27 41.07 27.13
C VAL A 44 36.90 40.62 27.62
N GLN A 45 36.18 41.49 28.34
CA GLN A 45 34.85 41.20 28.86
C GLN A 45 33.82 41.00 27.74
N ALA A 46 33.94 41.74 26.63
CA ALA A 46 33.11 41.51 25.45
C ALA A 46 33.38 40.12 24.86
N SER A 47 34.65 39.69 24.76
CA SER A 47 35.00 38.34 24.32
C SER A 47 34.50 37.26 25.30
N VAL A 48 34.61 37.48 26.61
CA VAL A 48 34.06 36.59 27.66
C VAL A 48 32.54 36.47 27.53
N ARG A 49 31.82 37.60 27.39
CA ARG A 49 30.36 37.62 27.20
C ARG A 49 29.94 36.95 25.90
N ARG A 50 30.73 37.12 24.83
CA ARG A 50 30.53 36.47 23.54
C ARG A 50 30.95 35.00 23.52
N LYS A 51 31.48 34.49 24.65
CA LYS A 51 31.97 33.11 24.82
C LYS A 51 33.14 32.73 23.91
N ASP A 52 33.89 33.72 23.45
CA ASP A 52 35.16 33.49 22.75
C ASP A 52 36.31 33.40 23.75
N VAL A 53 36.41 32.26 24.41
CA VAL A 53 37.39 32.02 25.48
C VAL A 53 38.82 32.13 24.95
N ALA A 54 39.07 31.71 23.71
CA ALA A 54 40.40 31.77 23.09
C ALA A 54 40.84 33.23 22.85
N ILE A 55 39.98 34.06 22.27
CA ILE A 55 40.27 35.48 22.09
C ILE A 55 40.33 36.19 23.44
N ALA A 56 39.43 35.88 24.38
CA ALA A 56 39.45 36.47 25.71
C ALA A 56 40.75 36.15 26.48
N ARG A 57 41.23 34.90 26.41
CA ARG A 57 42.54 34.51 26.97
C ARG A 57 43.68 35.23 26.28
N THR A 58 43.68 35.27 24.95
CA THR A 58 44.73 35.95 24.17
C THR A 58 44.79 37.44 24.49
N GLN A 59 43.64 38.11 24.57
CA GLN A 59 43.52 39.52 24.94
C GLN A 59 43.96 39.74 26.40
N LEU A 60 43.58 38.86 27.31
CA LEU A 60 43.98 38.91 28.72
C LEU A 60 45.49 38.69 28.90
N GLU A 61 46.09 37.74 28.17
CA GLU A 61 47.53 37.47 28.19
C GLU A 61 48.33 38.63 27.60
N MET A 62 47.88 39.21 26.48
CA MET A 62 48.44 40.44 25.91
C MET A 62 48.41 41.61 26.93
N LEU A 63 47.31 41.74 27.68
CA LEU A 63 47.19 42.73 28.76
C LEU A 63 48.16 42.43 29.91
N LYS A 64 48.30 41.16 30.33
CA LYS A 64 49.24 40.73 31.37
C LYS A 64 50.72 40.92 30.96
N LEU A 65 51.03 40.85 29.66
CA LEU A 65 52.38 41.09 29.11
C LEU A 65 52.74 42.58 29.08
N THR A 66 51.75 43.47 29.12
CA THR A 66 51.95 44.92 29.18
C THR A 66 52.35 45.29 30.61
N LYS A 67 53.66 45.29 30.93
CA LYS A 67 54.19 45.57 32.28
C LYS A 67 53.78 46.96 32.80
N SER A 68 52.65 47.07 33.48
CA SER A 68 52.31 48.20 34.35
C SER A 68 52.84 47.93 35.76
N GLY A 69 53.63 48.84 36.33
CA GLY A 69 54.10 48.74 37.72
C GLY A 69 53.04 48.97 38.81
N ASN A 70 51.74 48.76 38.51
CA ASN A 70 50.61 49.02 39.39
C ASN A 70 49.96 47.69 39.84
N SER A 71 49.99 47.40 41.14
CA SER A 71 49.40 46.18 41.71
C SER A 71 47.88 46.11 41.54
N GLU A 72 47.17 47.24 41.55
CA GLU A 72 45.70 47.27 41.36
C GLU A 72 45.27 46.82 39.95
N VAL A 73 46.11 47.04 38.93
CA VAL A 73 45.86 46.56 37.55
C VAL A 73 46.04 45.05 37.47
N SER A 74 47.05 44.50 38.14
CA SER A 74 47.26 43.05 38.24
C SER A 74 46.10 42.39 38.97
N ASP A 75 45.68 42.94 40.11
CA ASP A 75 44.56 42.46 40.90
C ASP A 75 43.24 42.49 40.10
N LEU A 76 43.01 43.56 39.31
CA LEU A 76 41.85 43.67 38.42
C LEU A 76 41.87 42.60 37.31
N LEU A 77 43.01 42.40 36.65
CA LEU A 77 43.16 41.37 35.61
C LEU A 77 42.97 39.96 36.19
N ASP A 78 43.37 39.72 37.43
CA ASP A 78 43.14 38.44 38.12
C ASP A 78 41.68 38.25 38.52
N VAL A 79 41.00 39.31 38.99
CA VAL A 79 39.54 39.28 39.24
C VAL A 79 38.77 39.04 37.94
N ILE A 80 39.16 39.69 36.83
CA ILE A 80 38.56 39.48 35.49
C ILE A 80 38.83 38.04 35.01
N ALA A 81 40.04 37.53 35.20
CA ALA A 81 40.42 36.17 34.82
C ALA A 81 39.58 35.13 35.57
N LEU A 82 39.38 35.33 36.88
CA LEU A 82 38.54 34.48 37.72
C LEU A 82 37.06 34.61 37.34
N ALA A 83 36.54 35.84 37.25
CA ALA A 83 35.13 36.10 36.94
C ALA A 83 34.73 35.58 35.55
N GLY A 84 35.64 35.70 34.57
CA GLY A 84 35.45 35.24 33.20
C GLY A 84 35.80 33.78 32.94
N GLU A 85 36.14 32.99 33.97
CA GLU A 85 36.56 31.57 33.83
C GLU A 85 37.75 31.39 32.86
N LEU A 86 38.62 32.39 32.76
CA LEU A 86 39.79 32.37 31.89
C LEU A 86 40.96 31.63 32.55
N VAL A 87 40.89 31.39 33.86
CA VAL A 87 41.87 30.64 34.68
C VAL A 87 41.10 29.74 35.65
N GLU A 88 41.54 28.49 35.80
CA GLU A 88 41.01 27.52 36.77
C GLU A 88 41.27 28.00 38.21
N PRO A 89 40.25 28.31 39.01
CA PRO A 89 40.44 28.57 40.43
C PRO A 89 40.68 27.26 41.19
N GLU A 90 41.49 27.28 42.26
CA GLU A 90 41.67 26.16 43.20
C GLU A 90 40.40 25.83 44.04
N GLY A 91 39.21 26.20 43.55
CA GLY A 91 37.91 26.05 44.18
C GLY A 91 37.18 27.38 44.46
N THR A 92 35.84 27.33 44.60
CA THR A 92 34.95 28.49 44.80
C THR A 92 35.35 29.33 46.02
N GLN A 93 35.78 28.70 47.12
CA GLN A 93 36.20 29.40 48.33
C GLN A 93 37.52 30.17 48.13
N ALA A 94 38.45 29.63 47.33
CA ALA A 94 39.71 30.29 47.02
C ALA A 94 39.48 31.53 46.14
N ALA A 95 38.58 31.42 45.15
CA ALA A 95 38.13 32.53 44.32
C ALA A 95 37.43 33.61 45.17
N LEU A 96 36.50 33.23 46.05
CA LEU A 96 35.83 34.14 47.00
C LEU A 96 36.84 34.89 47.87
N ASN A 97 37.80 34.19 48.46
CA ASN A 97 38.84 34.80 49.29
C ASN A 97 39.74 35.75 48.49
N ALA A 98 40.11 35.39 47.25
CA ALA A 98 40.90 36.22 46.38
C ALA A 98 40.16 37.52 46.00
N VAL A 99 38.91 37.42 45.55
CA VAL A 99 38.09 38.56 45.15
C VAL A 99 37.76 39.45 46.36
N THR A 100 37.46 38.87 47.53
CA THR A 100 37.15 39.62 48.75
C THR A 100 38.35 40.46 49.22
N ARG A 101 39.58 39.91 49.15
CA ARG A 101 40.80 40.67 49.48
C ARG A 101 40.97 41.89 48.57
N VAL A 102 40.78 41.72 47.27
CA VAL A 102 40.89 42.83 46.30
C VAL A 102 39.79 43.87 46.53
N CYS A 103 38.55 43.40 46.76
CA CYS A 103 37.39 44.26 47.00
C CYS A 103 37.54 45.13 48.27
N ALA A 104 38.19 44.61 49.31
CA ALA A 104 38.37 45.29 50.59
C ALA A 104 39.40 46.44 50.55
N VAL A 105 40.34 46.39 49.60
CA VAL A 105 41.48 47.32 49.55
C VAL A 105 41.34 48.34 48.41
N THR A 106 40.66 47.98 47.32
CA THR A 106 40.54 48.83 46.13
C THR A 106 39.73 50.10 46.37
N ARG A 107 40.22 51.23 45.84
CA ARG A 107 39.49 52.51 45.81
C ARG A 107 38.83 52.81 44.47
N ASP A 108 39.22 52.11 43.40
CA ASP A 108 38.70 52.32 42.04
C ASP A 108 37.30 51.72 41.86
N ASP A 109 36.37 52.54 41.38
CA ASP A 109 34.96 52.15 41.21
C ASP A 109 34.77 51.07 40.13
N THR A 110 35.63 51.06 39.10
CA THR A 110 35.63 50.03 38.04
C THR A 110 36.06 48.68 38.59
N VAL A 111 37.13 48.65 39.41
CA VAL A 111 37.61 47.43 40.07
C VAL A 111 36.57 46.92 41.06
N ARG A 112 35.95 47.84 41.83
CA ARG A 112 34.90 47.50 42.78
C ARG A 112 33.68 46.88 42.08
N ASP A 113 33.25 47.41 40.94
CA ASP A 113 32.14 46.84 40.15
C ASP A 113 32.42 45.38 39.71
N HIS A 114 33.63 45.10 39.22
CA HIS A 114 34.04 43.74 38.84
C HIS A 114 34.15 42.81 40.05
N CYS A 115 34.67 43.30 41.18
CA CYS A 115 34.71 42.54 42.42
C CYS A 115 33.31 42.19 42.91
N ILE A 116 32.36 43.14 42.91
CA ILE A 116 30.97 42.88 43.32
C ILE A 116 30.31 41.89 42.35
N ALA A 117 30.50 42.04 41.04
CA ALA A 117 29.98 41.09 40.04
C ALA A 117 30.52 39.66 40.26
N ALA A 118 31.82 39.53 40.52
CA ALA A 118 32.47 38.25 40.81
C ALA A 118 32.00 37.67 42.15
N LEU A 119 31.87 38.49 43.19
CA LEU A 119 31.31 38.06 44.49
C LEU A 119 29.88 37.56 44.34
N LEU A 120 29.01 38.29 43.63
CA LEU A 120 27.65 37.84 43.31
C LEU A 120 27.66 36.49 42.59
N LYS A 121 28.52 36.31 41.58
CA LYS A 121 28.63 35.02 40.87
C LYS A 121 29.08 33.87 41.79
N PHE A 122 30.16 34.06 42.55
CA PHE A 122 30.78 32.99 43.34
C PHE A 122 30.06 32.71 44.67
N SER A 123 29.27 33.66 45.19
CA SER A 123 28.54 33.50 46.45
C SER A 123 27.22 32.74 46.27
N ARG A 124 26.80 32.49 45.03
CA ARG A 124 25.58 31.75 44.71
C ARG A 124 25.60 30.35 45.32
N SER A 125 24.53 30.00 46.03
CA SER A 125 24.35 28.69 46.69
C SER A 125 25.45 28.38 47.72
N THR A 126 25.98 29.42 48.37
CA THR A 126 26.94 29.32 49.49
C THR A 126 26.45 30.13 50.69
N ASP A 127 27.06 29.94 51.87
CA ASP A 127 26.75 30.71 53.08
C ASP A 127 27.00 32.23 52.93
N PHE A 128 27.72 32.65 51.89
CA PHE A 128 28.05 34.06 51.61
C PHE A 128 26.99 34.78 50.76
N GLU A 129 25.96 34.08 50.28
CA GLU A 129 24.96 34.61 49.34
C GLU A 129 24.26 35.88 49.85
N ALA A 130 23.73 35.84 51.08
CA ALA A 130 23.04 36.97 51.70
C ALA A 130 23.97 38.18 51.89
N SER A 131 25.26 37.93 52.17
CA SER A 131 26.26 38.98 52.37
C SER A 131 26.63 39.66 51.05
N ALA A 132 26.72 38.91 49.95
CA ALA A 132 26.98 39.45 48.62
C ALA A 132 25.81 40.29 48.10
N GLN A 133 24.56 39.86 48.35
CA GLN A 133 23.37 40.65 48.02
C GLN A 133 23.29 41.94 48.84
N ALA A 134 23.54 41.86 50.15
CA ALA A 134 23.60 43.05 51.02
C ALA A 134 24.65 44.05 50.52
N LEU A 135 25.86 43.58 50.18
CA LEU A 135 26.91 44.42 49.62
C LEU A 135 26.48 45.12 48.31
N TYR A 136 25.78 44.42 47.43
CA TYR A 136 25.25 45.02 46.20
C TYR A 136 24.19 46.09 46.50
N HIS A 137 23.27 45.84 47.42
CA HIS A 137 22.21 46.80 47.78
C HIS A 137 22.73 48.01 48.58
N ASP A 138 23.75 47.83 49.41
CA ASP A 138 24.38 48.89 50.21
C ASP A 138 25.32 49.78 49.37
N THR A 139 25.63 49.37 48.14
CA THR A 139 26.47 50.14 47.21
C THR A 139 25.64 51.24 46.52
N PRO A 140 25.94 52.56 46.71
CA PRO A 140 25.08 53.65 46.24
C PRO A 140 24.93 53.77 44.71
N GLN A 141 25.96 53.38 43.97
CA GLN A 141 25.96 53.33 42.50
C GLN A 141 26.61 52.04 42.03
N THR A 142 25.77 51.05 41.69
CA THR A 142 26.21 49.80 41.08
C THR A 142 26.50 50.02 39.60
N GLY A 143 27.64 49.53 39.14
CA GLY A 143 28.05 49.61 37.74
C GLY A 143 27.40 48.51 36.88
N PRO A 144 27.63 48.53 35.56
CA PRO A 144 26.95 47.62 34.63
C PRO A 144 27.30 46.14 34.87
N TYR A 145 28.49 45.83 35.38
CA TYR A 145 28.92 44.44 35.59
C TYR A 145 28.26 43.82 36.83
N SER A 146 28.18 44.57 37.93
CA SER A 146 27.45 44.12 39.13
C SER A 146 25.95 44.02 38.86
N ARG A 147 25.37 44.92 38.06
CA ARG A 147 23.98 44.83 37.60
C ARG A 147 23.72 43.61 36.74
N GLU A 148 24.57 43.31 35.75
CA GLU A 148 24.48 42.08 34.95
C GLU A 148 24.44 40.85 35.86
N ALA A 149 25.39 40.74 36.80
CA ALA A 149 25.48 39.61 37.72
C ALA A 149 24.25 39.53 38.64
N PHE A 150 23.77 40.67 39.15
CA PHE A 150 22.58 40.71 39.99
C PHE A 150 21.32 40.28 39.21
N TYR A 151 21.10 40.82 38.00
CA TYR A 151 19.97 40.44 37.15
C TYR A 151 20.00 38.95 36.82
N ARG A 152 21.17 38.42 36.44
CA ARG A 152 21.37 37.01 36.09
C ARG A 152 21.05 36.07 37.26
N TYR A 153 21.60 36.34 38.45
CA TYR A 153 21.61 35.36 39.54
C TYR A 153 20.55 35.58 40.63
N TYR A 154 20.11 36.82 40.87
CA TYR A 154 19.38 37.16 42.10
C TYR A 154 18.10 37.97 41.91
N ALA A 155 17.96 38.74 40.82
CA ALA A 155 16.79 39.60 40.64
C ALA A 155 15.48 38.81 40.63
N THR A 156 14.42 39.39 41.22
CA THR A 156 13.06 38.86 41.12
C THR A 156 12.43 39.24 39.78
N GLU A 157 11.32 38.59 39.44
CA GLU A 157 10.59 38.85 38.18
C GLU A 157 10.19 40.33 38.05
N ASP A 158 9.65 40.94 39.11
CA ASP A 158 9.28 42.36 39.13
C ASP A 158 10.48 43.29 38.86
N VAL A 159 11.64 42.95 39.42
CA VAL A 159 12.87 43.73 39.23
C VAL A 159 13.38 43.60 37.80
N LEU A 160 13.35 42.40 37.22
CA LEU A 160 13.71 42.16 35.83
C LEU A 160 12.75 42.84 34.86
N LEU A 161 11.44 42.79 35.13
CA LEU A 161 10.43 43.47 34.32
C LEU A 161 10.66 44.97 34.32
N THR A 162 10.94 45.55 35.48
CA THR A 162 11.24 46.98 35.61
C THR A 162 12.53 47.35 34.89
N ALA A 163 13.59 46.55 35.03
CA ALA A 163 14.87 46.76 34.35
C ALA A 163 14.74 46.65 32.83
N SER A 164 14.00 45.66 32.32
CA SER A 164 13.82 45.42 30.88
C SER A 164 13.16 46.59 30.13
N LYS A 165 12.33 47.38 30.82
CA LYS A 165 11.62 48.55 30.28
C LYS A 165 12.50 49.80 30.17
N GLN A 166 13.73 49.78 30.70
CA GLN A 166 14.62 50.92 30.59
C GLN A 166 15.06 51.16 29.14
N LEU A 167 15.12 52.43 28.73
CA LEU A 167 15.45 52.81 27.36
C LEU A 167 16.92 52.57 27.01
N ILE A 168 17.83 52.81 27.96
CA ILE A 168 19.27 52.70 27.77
C ILE A 168 19.75 51.55 28.64
N LEU A 169 20.12 50.44 27.99
CA LEU A 169 20.72 49.27 28.62
C LEU A 169 21.96 48.88 27.83
N SER A 170 23.03 48.53 28.54
CA SER A 170 24.22 47.94 27.94
C SER A 170 23.96 46.50 27.47
N GLU A 171 24.83 45.98 26.60
CA GLU A 171 24.83 44.56 26.19
C GLU A 171 24.86 43.63 27.42
N ALA A 172 25.66 44.00 28.43
CA ALA A 172 25.81 43.28 29.71
C ALA A 172 24.51 43.23 30.51
N GLU A 173 23.87 44.38 30.74
CA GLU A 173 22.60 44.44 31.48
C GLU A 173 21.49 43.67 30.77
N LEU A 174 21.38 43.79 29.44
CA LEU A 174 20.40 43.03 28.66
C LEU A 174 20.65 41.51 28.72
N ALA A 175 21.91 41.07 28.58
CA ALA A 175 22.25 39.65 28.72
C ALA A 175 21.92 39.12 30.13
N GLY A 176 22.23 39.90 31.18
CA GLY A 176 21.88 39.57 32.55
C GLY A 176 20.37 39.49 32.80
N ILE A 177 19.59 40.39 32.17
CA ILE A 177 18.12 40.34 32.22
C ILE A 177 17.58 39.09 31.54
N VAL A 178 18.11 38.72 30.36
CA VAL A 178 17.67 37.53 29.63
C VAL A 178 17.97 36.26 30.42
N ASP A 179 19.20 36.07 30.88
CA ASP A 179 19.57 34.89 31.68
C ASP A 179 18.80 34.83 33.00
N GLY A 180 18.57 35.99 33.63
CA GLY A 180 17.74 36.09 34.83
C GLY A 180 16.29 35.69 34.58
N ALA A 181 15.74 36.08 33.42
CA ALA A 181 14.39 35.72 33.00
C ALA A 181 14.30 34.23 32.63
N HIS A 182 15.33 33.64 32.00
CA HIS A 182 15.42 32.18 31.79
C HIS A 182 15.42 31.42 33.11
N ARG A 183 16.18 31.87 34.11
CA ARG A 183 16.23 31.27 35.46
C ARG A 183 14.86 31.25 36.14
N LEU A 184 14.06 32.30 35.94
CA LEU A 184 12.71 32.41 36.52
C LEU A 184 11.61 31.84 35.61
N GLU A 185 11.97 31.32 34.43
CA GLU A 185 11.02 30.90 33.39
C GLU A 185 10.03 32.02 32.97
N ALA A 186 10.43 33.29 33.12
CA ALA A 186 9.61 34.47 32.84
C ALA A 186 9.63 34.83 31.34
N LEU A 187 8.90 34.05 30.54
CA LEU A 187 8.88 34.15 29.06
C LEU A 187 8.46 35.54 28.55
N GLU A 188 7.53 36.21 29.23
CA GLU A 188 7.08 37.57 28.86
C GLU A 188 8.20 38.62 28.93
N ILE A 189 9.26 38.34 29.68
CA ILE A 189 10.45 39.19 29.79
C ILE A 189 11.58 38.68 28.89
N SER A 190 11.81 37.35 28.87
CA SER A 190 12.97 36.76 28.18
C SER A 190 12.90 36.91 26.66
N GLU A 191 11.73 36.79 26.03
CA GLU A 191 11.61 36.91 24.57
C GLU A 191 11.84 38.34 24.08
N PRO A 192 11.14 39.38 24.60
CA PRO A 192 11.37 40.75 24.14
C PRO A 192 12.78 41.24 24.47
N ALA A 193 13.33 40.85 25.63
CA ALA A 193 14.69 41.22 26.02
C ALA A 193 15.75 40.55 25.13
N ALA A 194 15.58 39.26 24.79
CA ALA A 194 16.52 38.56 23.92
C ALA A 194 16.45 39.05 22.46
N ALA A 195 15.24 39.33 21.96
CA ALA A 195 15.06 39.94 20.64
C ALA A 195 15.73 41.32 20.58
N ARG A 196 15.53 42.16 21.60
CA ARG A 196 16.17 43.47 21.72
C ARG A 196 17.69 43.37 21.83
N LEU A 197 18.21 42.41 22.60
CA LEU A 197 19.65 42.15 22.70
C LEU A 197 20.23 41.78 21.34
N SER A 198 19.59 40.85 20.61
CA SER A 198 20.04 40.41 19.29
C SER A 198 19.99 41.53 18.25
N GLN A 199 18.99 42.42 18.33
CA GLN A 199 18.86 43.56 17.41
C GLN A 199 19.88 44.67 17.68
N LEU A 200 20.09 45.05 18.95
CA LEU A 200 20.97 46.16 19.31
C LEU A 200 22.44 45.76 19.36
N TYR A 201 22.73 44.51 19.74
CA TYR A 201 24.08 43.99 19.95
C TYR A 201 24.24 42.60 19.31
N PRO A 202 24.19 42.49 17.97
CA PRO A 202 24.24 41.21 17.28
C PRO A 202 25.57 40.49 17.54
N SER A 203 25.50 39.33 18.16
CA SER A 203 26.62 38.44 18.45
C SER A 203 26.16 36.97 18.42
N GLN A 204 27.11 36.03 18.42
CA GLN A 204 26.77 34.61 18.56
C GLN A 204 26.00 34.38 19.87
N ASN A 205 26.46 34.95 21.00
CA ASN A 205 25.79 34.79 22.28
C ASN A 205 24.37 35.38 22.29
N SER A 206 24.13 36.54 21.67
CA SER A 206 22.78 37.10 21.59
C SER A 206 21.82 36.21 20.80
N ARG A 207 22.32 35.55 19.74
CA ARG A 207 21.56 34.57 18.96
C ARG A 207 21.27 33.31 19.77
N VAL A 208 22.26 32.77 20.50
CA VAL A 208 22.06 31.61 21.38
C VAL A 208 21.02 31.92 22.47
N LEU A 209 21.09 33.10 23.09
CA LEU A 209 20.11 33.50 24.12
C LEU A 209 18.70 33.66 23.54
N LEU A 210 18.57 34.20 22.32
CA LEU A 210 17.30 34.27 21.61
C LEU A 210 16.76 32.87 21.26
N LEU A 211 17.63 31.97 20.81
CA LEU A 211 17.27 30.57 20.54
C LEU A 211 16.76 29.88 21.81
N ILE A 212 17.43 30.07 22.95
CA ILE A 212 16.99 29.53 24.26
C ILE A 212 15.62 30.10 24.66
N SER A 213 15.40 31.41 24.54
CA SER A 213 14.07 32.00 24.79
C SER A 213 12.99 31.35 23.91
N THR A 214 13.31 31.15 22.62
CA THR A 214 12.40 30.55 21.65
C THR A 214 12.08 29.09 21.98
N ALA A 215 13.09 28.30 22.35
CA ALA A 215 12.93 26.92 22.79
C ALA A 215 12.08 26.82 24.06
N LEU A 216 12.32 27.71 25.05
CA LEU A 216 11.55 27.76 26.28
C LEU A 216 10.07 28.06 26.01
N ARG A 217 9.74 28.97 25.08
CA ARG A 217 8.35 29.22 24.65
C ARG A 217 7.68 28.00 24.04
N LEU A 218 8.43 27.15 23.32
CA LEU A 218 7.90 25.95 22.68
C LEU A 218 7.78 24.74 23.62
N THR A 219 8.35 24.81 24.83
CA THR A 219 8.30 23.73 25.84
C THR A 219 6.89 23.19 26.13
N PRO A 220 5.82 24.01 26.27
CA PRO A 220 4.47 23.49 26.47
C PRO A 220 3.99 22.61 25.30
N VAL A 221 4.41 22.90 24.07
CA VAL A 221 4.09 22.08 22.89
C VAL A 221 4.82 20.75 22.97
N PHE A 222 6.13 20.77 23.28
CA PHE A 222 6.93 19.55 23.43
C PHE A 222 6.38 18.60 24.50
N LYS A 223 5.80 19.14 25.57
CA LYS A 223 5.21 18.35 26.67
C LYS A 223 3.83 17.78 26.37
N THR A 224 3.07 18.39 25.46
CA THR A 224 1.64 18.05 25.26
C THR A 224 1.37 17.26 24.00
N ARG A 225 2.22 17.37 22.96
CA ARG A 225 1.99 16.71 21.68
C ARG A 225 3.29 16.24 21.05
N GLN A 226 3.29 15.01 20.55
CA GLN A 226 4.35 14.50 19.69
C GLN A 226 4.34 15.24 18.34
N TYR A 227 5.52 15.39 17.74
CA TYR A 227 5.77 16.20 16.55
C TYR A 227 4.78 15.98 15.39
N TRP A 228 4.47 14.72 15.03
CA TRP A 228 3.60 14.38 13.90
C TRP A 228 2.14 14.84 14.09
N LEU A 229 1.72 15.14 15.32
CA LEU A 229 0.35 15.55 15.67
C LEU A 229 0.28 17.04 16.11
N THR A 230 1.36 17.80 15.92
CA THR A 230 1.38 19.24 16.15
C THR A 230 0.62 20.00 15.06
N ASP A 231 0.13 21.20 15.37
CA ASP A 231 -0.49 22.07 14.38
C ASP A 231 0.58 22.68 13.44
N PRO A 232 0.21 23.14 12.24
CA PRO A 232 1.15 23.68 11.25
C PRO A 232 2.03 24.83 11.76
N ARG A 233 1.52 25.71 12.63
CA ARG A 233 2.27 26.87 13.14
C ARG A 233 3.32 26.45 14.15
N SER A 234 2.95 25.57 15.06
CA SER A 234 3.87 24.96 16.01
C SER A 234 4.96 24.18 15.28
N LYS A 235 4.58 23.37 14.27
CA LYS A 235 5.53 22.64 13.42
C LYS A 235 6.54 23.56 12.75
N GLN A 236 6.08 24.65 12.13
CA GLN A 236 6.98 25.63 11.50
C GLN A 236 7.95 26.23 12.51
N SER A 237 7.46 26.62 13.69
CA SER A 237 8.31 27.20 14.75
C SER A 237 9.37 26.21 15.24
N ILE A 238 9.03 24.92 15.33
CA ILE A 238 9.95 23.85 15.71
C ILE A 238 11.01 23.63 14.63
N ASP A 239 10.62 23.60 13.35
CA ASP A 239 11.56 23.42 12.24
C ASP A 239 12.55 24.60 12.12
N GLU A 240 12.07 25.83 12.34
CA GLU A 240 12.91 27.03 12.38
C GLU A 240 13.91 26.95 13.54
N LEU A 241 13.46 26.52 14.73
CA LEU A 241 14.32 26.29 15.90
C LEU A 241 15.41 25.23 15.59
N VAL A 242 15.03 24.10 14.99
CA VAL A 242 15.95 23.02 14.60
C VAL A 242 16.99 23.53 13.59
N SER A 243 16.57 24.31 12.60
CA SER A 243 17.46 24.85 11.59
C SER A 243 18.44 25.86 12.19
N GLU A 244 17.96 26.78 13.02
CA GLU A 244 18.83 27.80 13.64
C GLU A 244 19.79 27.17 14.67
N LEU A 245 19.35 26.13 15.39
CA LEU A 245 20.20 25.36 16.29
C LEU A 245 21.35 24.69 15.54
N ALA A 246 21.05 23.99 14.43
CA ALA A 246 22.08 23.36 13.61
C ALA A 246 23.10 24.39 13.09
N ASP A 247 22.62 25.55 12.63
CA ASP A 247 23.48 26.64 12.15
C ASP A 247 24.38 27.22 13.25
N LEU A 248 23.85 27.39 14.47
CA LEU A 248 24.64 27.89 15.59
C LEU A 248 25.67 26.89 16.09
N ILE A 249 25.40 25.58 16.00
CA ILE A 249 26.39 24.53 16.30
C ILE A 249 27.59 24.68 15.36
N ASP A 250 27.34 24.76 14.05
CA ASP A 250 28.39 24.90 13.04
C ASP A 250 29.16 26.22 13.19
N VAL A 251 28.45 27.35 13.39
CA VAL A 251 29.08 28.67 13.60
C VAL A 251 29.93 28.70 14.87
N SER A 252 29.52 28.00 15.93
CA SER A 252 30.27 27.94 17.19
C SER A 252 31.53 27.08 17.12
N GLY A 253 31.73 26.31 16.05
CA GLY A 253 32.76 25.30 15.98
C GLY A 253 32.60 24.20 17.04
N GLY A 254 31.37 23.94 17.49
CA GLY A 254 31.05 22.97 18.54
C GLY A 254 31.47 23.38 19.97
N ASN A 255 31.81 24.66 20.22
CA ASN A 255 32.35 25.08 21.52
C ASN A 255 31.30 25.53 22.54
N ASP A 256 30.02 25.69 22.15
CA ASP A 256 28.95 26.13 23.06
C ASP A 256 28.09 24.95 23.55
N ALA A 257 28.35 24.48 24.77
CA ALA A 257 27.64 23.35 25.37
C ALA A 257 26.12 23.56 25.50
N ARG A 258 25.63 24.81 25.54
CA ARG A 258 24.19 25.10 25.63
C ARG A 258 23.44 24.59 24.40
N LEU A 259 24.09 24.62 23.25
CA LEU A 259 23.51 24.14 21.99
C LEU A 259 23.33 22.63 22.00
N PHE A 260 24.29 21.87 22.52
CA PHE A 260 24.19 20.41 22.63
C PHE A 260 23.16 19.98 23.68
N ASN A 261 23.00 20.74 24.78
CA ASN A 261 21.89 20.55 25.72
C ASN A 261 20.52 20.66 25.03
N MET A 262 20.35 21.67 24.18
CA MET A 262 19.11 21.84 23.41
C MET A 262 18.96 20.76 22.33
N ALA A 263 20.04 20.41 21.64
CA ALA A 263 20.03 19.42 20.58
C ALA A 263 19.63 18.04 21.09
N GLY A 264 20.17 17.60 22.23
CA GLY A 264 19.79 16.32 22.83
C GLY A 264 18.29 16.23 23.12
N ALA A 265 17.74 17.21 23.82
CA ALA A 265 16.31 17.26 24.16
C ALA A 265 15.40 17.31 22.91
N ILE A 266 15.78 18.08 21.89
CA ILE A 266 15.05 18.12 20.62
C ILE A 266 15.12 16.76 19.91
N LEU A 267 16.29 16.14 19.81
CA LEU A 267 16.44 14.84 19.17
C LEU A 267 15.62 13.75 19.89
N GLU A 268 15.49 13.81 21.21
CA GLU A 268 14.57 12.96 21.98
C GLU A 268 13.10 13.19 21.60
N TYR A 269 12.68 14.45 21.46
CA TYR A 269 11.31 14.80 21.08
C TYR A 269 10.89 14.23 19.71
N PHE A 270 11.81 14.23 18.74
CA PHE A 270 11.56 13.67 17.41
C PHE A 270 11.58 12.13 17.39
N GLN A 271 12.15 11.49 18.42
CA GLN A 271 12.27 10.03 18.60
C GLN A 271 12.90 9.31 17.38
N THR A 272 12.06 8.86 16.45
CA THR A 272 12.43 8.07 15.25
C THR A 272 12.47 8.90 13.97
N SER A 273 11.94 10.13 13.97
CA SER A 273 12.00 11.07 12.83
C SER A 273 13.08 12.14 13.00
N LEU A 274 14.32 11.72 13.21
CA LEU A 274 15.40 12.66 13.54
C LEU A 274 15.66 13.65 12.39
N PRO A 275 15.73 14.96 12.67
CA PRO A 275 15.97 15.97 11.65
C PRO A 275 17.42 15.89 11.12
N THR A 276 17.56 15.56 9.83
CA THR A 276 18.86 15.28 9.17
C THR A 276 19.89 16.37 9.39
N ARG A 277 19.53 17.65 9.19
CA ARG A 277 20.46 18.78 9.34
C ARG A 277 21.06 18.89 10.75
N LEU A 278 20.22 18.70 11.78
CA LEU A 278 20.67 18.73 13.16
C LEU A 278 21.51 17.51 13.51
N VAL A 279 21.11 16.32 13.04
CA VAL A 279 21.90 15.09 13.18
C VAL A 279 23.28 15.29 12.57
N ASP A 280 23.37 15.85 11.37
CA ASP A 280 24.64 16.08 10.69
C ASP A 280 25.52 17.09 11.40
N ALA A 281 24.97 18.21 11.86
CA ALA A 281 25.69 19.21 12.65
C ALA A 281 26.24 18.60 13.96
N CYS A 282 25.39 17.91 14.73
CA CYS A 282 25.79 17.21 15.94
C CYS A 282 26.87 16.15 15.68
N ALA A 283 26.79 15.46 14.54
CA ALA A 283 27.70 14.39 14.22
C ALA A 283 29.13 14.87 13.87
N HIS A 284 29.33 16.15 13.51
CA HIS A 284 30.66 16.75 13.38
C HIS A 284 31.35 16.94 14.75
N TYR A 285 30.57 17.01 15.83
CA TYR A 285 31.03 17.31 17.19
C TYR A 285 30.53 16.26 18.19
N LEU A 286 30.58 14.98 17.82
CA LEU A 286 30.06 13.85 18.58
C LEU A 286 30.55 13.79 20.03
N ASP A 287 31.81 14.15 20.29
CA ASP A 287 32.38 14.12 21.65
C ASP A 287 31.65 15.08 22.60
N GLN A 288 31.23 16.25 22.10
CA GLN A 288 30.49 17.25 22.87
C GLN A 288 29.07 16.76 23.19
N LEU A 289 28.42 16.12 22.22
CA LEU A 289 27.11 15.51 22.43
C LEU A 289 27.21 14.30 23.37
N SER A 290 28.23 13.45 23.22
CA SER A 290 28.42 12.23 24.02
C SER A 290 28.62 12.54 25.51
N ALA A 291 29.26 13.67 25.82
CA ALA A 291 29.43 14.14 27.20
C ALA A 291 28.09 14.42 27.92
N LEU A 292 27.03 14.75 27.19
CA LEU A 292 25.73 15.15 27.73
C LEU A 292 24.63 14.10 27.47
N TYR A 293 24.61 13.52 26.27
CA TYR A 293 23.62 12.57 25.76
C TYR A 293 24.33 11.37 25.09
N PRO A 294 24.97 10.48 25.87
CA PRO A 294 25.78 9.39 25.33
C PRO A 294 24.98 8.43 24.44
N GLU A 295 23.71 8.14 24.78
CA GLU A 295 22.87 7.23 23.99
C GLU A 295 22.49 7.82 22.61
N ILE A 296 22.19 9.12 22.55
CA ILE A 296 21.87 9.81 21.29
C ILE A 296 23.13 9.85 20.41
N ALA A 297 24.28 10.18 21.00
CA ALA A 297 25.57 10.16 20.30
C ALA A 297 25.88 8.76 19.73
N ALA A 298 25.66 7.70 20.51
CA ALA A 298 25.83 6.33 20.07
C ALA A 298 24.90 5.96 18.90
N ARG A 299 23.63 6.38 18.94
CA ARG A 299 22.68 6.17 17.83
C ARG A 299 23.11 6.89 16.55
N ILE A 300 23.54 8.15 16.66
CA ILE A 300 24.05 8.93 15.52
C ILE A 300 25.29 8.28 14.92
N ARG A 301 26.22 7.80 15.76
CA ARG A 301 27.43 7.10 15.32
C ARG A 301 27.09 5.77 14.63
N ALA A 302 26.14 5.00 15.17
CA ALA A 302 25.67 3.76 14.56
C ALA A 302 25.02 3.98 13.19
N ALA A 303 24.23 5.04 13.03
CA ALA A 303 23.64 5.43 11.75
C ALA A 303 24.71 5.75 10.67
N ARG A 304 25.95 6.05 11.08
CA ARG A 304 27.11 6.29 10.20
C ARG A 304 28.00 5.04 10.02
N GLY A 305 27.57 3.89 10.52
CA GLY A 305 28.23 2.59 10.32
C GLY A 305 29.13 2.13 11.47
N ASP A 306 29.16 2.83 12.61
CA ASP A 306 29.94 2.42 13.79
C ASP A 306 29.04 2.20 15.02
N SER A 307 28.78 0.93 15.33
CA SER A 307 27.93 0.46 16.43
C SER A 307 28.69 0.18 17.74
N SER A 308 29.99 0.54 17.82
CA SER A 308 30.88 0.19 18.94
C SER A 308 30.51 0.84 20.28
N GLU A 309 29.78 1.95 20.26
CA GLU A 309 29.30 2.67 21.45
C GLU A 309 27.82 2.40 21.77
N LEU A 310 27.11 1.61 20.96
CA LEU A 310 25.76 1.16 21.30
C LEU A 310 25.81 0.23 22.53
N SER A 311 24.74 0.28 23.33
CA SER A 311 24.52 -0.68 24.41
C SER A 311 24.51 -2.12 23.85
N PRO A 312 24.87 -3.14 24.65
CA PRO A 312 24.91 -4.53 24.19
C PRO A 312 23.58 -5.00 23.57
N ALA A 313 22.44 -4.61 24.16
CA ALA A 313 21.11 -4.90 23.64
C ALA A 313 20.90 -4.27 22.25
N MET A 314 21.11 -2.95 22.12
CA MET A 314 20.92 -2.24 20.84
C MET A 314 21.88 -2.74 19.76
N ARG A 315 23.12 -3.08 20.12
CA ARG A 315 24.10 -3.66 19.20
C ARG A 315 23.62 -5.00 18.66
N SER A 316 23.12 -5.87 19.54
CA SER A 316 22.60 -7.19 19.13
C SER A 316 21.41 -7.09 18.17
N VAL A 317 20.49 -6.13 18.39
CA VAL A 317 19.37 -5.83 17.49
C VAL A 317 19.87 -5.28 16.15
N THR A 318 20.84 -4.38 16.18
CA THR A 318 21.43 -3.78 14.97
C THR A 318 22.15 -4.85 14.12
N GLU A 319 22.92 -5.73 14.75
CA GLU A 319 23.57 -6.87 14.07
C GLU A 319 22.53 -7.84 13.49
N ALA A 320 21.44 -8.10 14.21
CA ALA A 320 20.32 -8.92 13.75
C ALA A 320 19.59 -8.34 12.53
N GLN A 321 19.55 -7.01 12.37
CA GLN A 321 18.98 -6.38 11.17
C GLN A 321 19.83 -6.57 9.91
N HIS A 322 21.14 -6.77 10.07
CA HIS A 322 22.09 -6.83 8.94
C HIS A 322 22.57 -8.24 8.59
N SER A 323 22.40 -9.23 9.48
CA SER A 323 22.85 -10.61 9.26
C SER A 323 21.78 -11.65 9.64
N ASN A 324 21.45 -12.56 8.72
CA ASN A 324 20.51 -13.66 8.96
C ASN A 324 20.96 -14.61 10.07
N GLU A 325 22.26 -14.80 10.24
CA GLU A 325 22.83 -15.64 11.30
C GLU A 325 22.66 -14.96 12.67
N ALA A 326 23.00 -13.68 12.76
CA ALA A 326 22.81 -12.87 13.96
C ALA A 326 21.33 -12.77 14.34
N ARG A 327 20.45 -12.52 13.34
CA ARG A 327 18.99 -12.53 13.48
C ARG A 327 18.49 -13.81 14.13
N SER A 328 18.89 -14.96 13.56
CA SER A 328 18.44 -16.26 14.04
C SER A 328 18.96 -16.57 15.45
N SER A 329 20.18 -16.14 15.78
CA SER A 329 20.73 -16.29 17.13
C SER A 329 20.02 -15.41 18.15
N TRP A 330 19.77 -14.15 17.81
CA TRP A 330 19.10 -13.18 18.67
C TRP A 330 17.65 -13.58 18.95
N CYS A 331 16.87 -13.91 17.92
CA CYS A 331 15.49 -14.40 18.06
C CYS A 331 15.42 -15.66 18.93
N ARG A 332 16.34 -16.61 18.77
CA ARG A 332 16.40 -17.82 19.62
C ARG A 332 16.69 -17.48 21.08
N SER A 333 17.66 -16.63 21.35
CA SER A 333 17.98 -16.18 22.71
C SER A 333 16.77 -15.57 23.42
N LEU A 334 15.98 -14.77 22.68
CA LEU A 334 14.78 -14.14 23.19
C LEU A 334 13.64 -15.16 23.39
N LEU A 335 13.50 -16.14 22.50
CA LEU A 335 12.57 -17.27 22.63
C LEU A 335 12.94 -18.28 23.72
N ASP A 336 14.17 -18.28 24.21
CA ASP A 336 14.59 -19.13 25.33
C ASP A 336 14.64 -18.38 26.67
N SER A 337 14.47 -17.05 26.68
CA SER A 337 14.43 -16.21 27.90
C SER A 337 13.09 -16.34 28.67
N GLU A 338 13.11 -16.28 30.01
CA GLU A 338 11.88 -16.42 30.82
C GLU A 338 10.95 -15.20 30.74
N ALA A 339 11.52 -14.00 30.59
CA ALA A 339 10.79 -12.74 30.44
C ALA A 339 11.58 -11.82 29.51
N VAL A 340 10.87 -10.93 28.81
CA VAL A 340 11.44 -10.09 27.75
C VAL A 340 11.05 -8.63 27.95
N ASP A 341 11.96 -7.71 27.65
CA ASP A 341 11.68 -6.28 27.72
C ASP A 341 10.73 -5.86 26.58
N ALA A 342 9.80 -4.95 26.85
CA ALA A 342 8.75 -4.59 25.88
C ALA A 342 9.32 -4.10 24.53
N LEU A 343 10.39 -3.30 24.57
CA LEU A 343 11.04 -2.78 23.37
C LEU A 343 11.72 -3.90 22.54
N ASP A 344 12.37 -4.86 23.21
CA ASP A 344 12.97 -6.02 22.55
C ASP A 344 11.88 -6.92 21.93
N ALA A 345 10.73 -7.04 22.59
CA ALA A 345 9.59 -7.75 22.03
C ALA A 345 9.05 -7.07 20.77
N VAL A 346 8.96 -5.72 20.74
CA VAL A 346 8.59 -4.98 19.51
C VAL A 346 9.59 -5.27 18.38
N PHE A 347 10.90 -5.19 18.64
CA PHE A 347 11.90 -5.54 17.63
C PHE A 347 11.83 -7.00 17.20
N PHE A 348 11.51 -7.91 18.12
CA PHE A 348 11.32 -9.32 17.82
C PHE A 348 10.20 -9.54 16.82
N THR A 349 9.05 -8.86 16.98
CA THR A 349 7.94 -9.00 16.02
C THR A 349 8.33 -8.63 14.59
N ARG A 350 9.26 -7.69 14.40
CA ARG A 350 9.74 -7.25 13.09
C ARG A 350 10.80 -8.18 12.47
N LEU A 351 11.58 -8.86 13.30
CA LEU A 351 12.74 -9.66 12.87
C LEU A 351 12.48 -11.17 12.85
N ALA A 352 11.47 -11.64 13.58
CA ALA A 352 11.13 -13.05 13.68
C ALA A 352 10.56 -13.59 12.36
N ASN A 353 10.89 -14.84 12.05
CA ASN A 353 10.23 -15.57 10.97
C ASN A 353 8.91 -16.19 11.46
N THR A 354 8.16 -16.79 10.53
CA THR A 354 6.86 -17.42 10.81
C THR A 354 6.90 -18.39 11.99
N ALA A 355 7.84 -19.35 12.00
CA ALA A 355 7.93 -20.37 13.05
C ALA A 355 8.32 -19.78 14.43
N GLU A 356 9.15 -18.74 14.42
CA GLU A 356 9.55 -18.02 15.64
C GLU A 356 8.38 -17.21 16.23
N LEU A 357 7.57 -16.56 15.39
CA LEU A 357 6.35 -15.85 15.80
C LEU A 357 5.29 -16.80 16.36
N GLU A 358 5.04 -17.93 15.69
CA GLU A 358 4.11 -18.96 16.18
C GLU A 358 4.53 -19.47 17.56
N ARG A 359 5.83 -19.76 17.74
CA ARG A 359 6.37 -20.19 19.04
C ARG A 359 6.17 -19.11 20.10
N TRP A 360 6.41 -17.85 19.78
CA TRP A 360 6.20 -16.73 20.71
C TRP A 360 4.75 -16.60 21.15
N ILE A 361 3.82 -16.62 20.20
CA ILE A 361 2.38 -16.50 20.44
C ILE A 361 1.89 -17.62 21.36
N VAL A 362 2.33 -18.87 21.15
CA VAL A 362 1.95 -20.02 21.97
C VAL A 362 2.52 -19.96 23.39
N GLN A 363 3.71 -19.39 23.57
CA GLN A 363 4.39 -19.34 24.87
C GLN A 363 3.83 -18.27 25.81
N GLU A 364 3.09 -17.27 25.31
CA GLU A 364 2.53 -16.15 26.08
C GLU A 364 3.50 -15.56 27.12
N LYS A 365 4.70 -15.19 26.68
CA LYS A 365 5.75 -14.74 27.59
C LYS A 365 5.39 -13.45 28.32
N PRO A 366 5.72 -13.33 29.63
CA PRO A 366 5.54 -12.09 30.36
C PRO A 366 6.54 -11.03 29.87
N LEU A 367 6.03 -9.81 29.64
CA LEU A 367 6.84 -8.64 29.36
C LEU A 367 7.26 -7.96 30.68
N ARG A 368 8.52 -7.51 30.74
CA ARG A 368 9.05 -6.76 31.88
C ARG A 368 8.66 -5.30 31.79
N ASP A 369 8.29 -4.71 32.93
CA ASP A 369 8.01 -3.29 33.11
C ASP A 369 6.97 -2.69 32.13
N SER A 370 6.04 -3.51 31.62
CA SER A 370 5.00 -3.09 30.68
C SER A 370 3.62 -3.02 31.30
N GLY A 371 2.81 -2.06 30.86
CA GLY A 371 1.38 -2.00 31.16
C GLY A 371 0.56 -3.13 30.50
N ASP A 372 -0.70 -3.27 30.90
CA ASP A 372 -1.66 -4.18 30.29
C ASP A 372 -1.91 -3.85 28.80
N ILE A 373 -2.08 -2.56 28.48
CA ILE A 373 -2.28 -2.09 27.11
C ILE A 373 -1.04 -2.34 26.23
N GLU A 374 0.16 -2.15 26.75
CA GLU A 374 1.42 -2.40 26.03
C GLU A 374 1.62 -3.89 25.76
N SER A 375 1.28 -4.74 26.75
CA SER A 375 1.35 -6.19 26.61
C SER A 375 0.43 -6.71 25.51
N GLU A 376 -0.82 -6.25 25.50
CA GLU A 376 -1.77 -6.63 24.44
C GLU A 376 -1.39 -6.05 23.09
N LEU A 377 -0.82 -4.85 23.04
CA LEU A 377 -0.34 -4.25 21.79
C LEU A 377 0.81 -5.06 21.17
N VAL A 378 1.77 -5.53 21.97
CA VAL A 378 2.88 -6.37 21.48
C VAL A 378 2.36 -7.71 20.93
N LYS A 379 1.33 -8.29 21.56
CA LYS A 379 0.65 -9.48 21.01
C LYS A 379 0.01 -9.18 19.65
N LEU A 380 -0.68 -8.05 19.51
CA LEU A 380 -1.25 -7.64 18.23
C LEU A 380 -0.18 -7.43 17.16
N LEU A 381 0.97 -6.82 17.51
CA LEU A 381 2.10 -6.69 16.60
C LEU A 381 2.58 -8.06 16.10
N ALA A 382 2.76 -9.02 17.00
CA ALA A 382 3.16 -10.38 16.63
C ALA A 382 2.15 -11.05 15.69
N HIS A 383 0.86 -10.99 16.01
CA HIS A 383 -0.21 -11.53 15.15
C HIS A 383 -0.30 -10.82 13.81
N SER A 384 -0.09 -9.50 13.77
CA SER A 384 -0.11 -8.73 12.52
C SER A 384 1.04 -9.11 11.60
N GLN A 385 2.25 -9.24 12.13
CA GLN A 385 3.42 -9.69 11.36
C GLN A 385 3.27 -11.14 10.90
N LEU A 386 2.68 -12.01 11.73
CA LEU A 386 2.37 -13.37 11.31
C LEU A 386 1.40 -13.38 10.12
N ALA A 387 0.31 -12.60 10.19
CA ALA A 387 -0.67 -12.52 9.11
C ALA A 387 -0.08 -11.97 7.79
N VAL A 388 0.87 -11.01 7.88
CA VAL A 388 1.62 -10.51 6.72
C VAL A 388 2.49 -11.62 6.10
N LEU A 389 3.23 -12.36 6.93
CA LEU A 389 4.16 -13.40 6.47
C LEU A 389 3.48 -14.65 5.93
N THR A 390 2.39 -15.10 6.56
CA THR A 390 1.64 -16.30 6.11
C THR A 390 0.73 -15.97 4.93
N ASN A 391 0.25 -14.73 4.86
CA ASN A 391 -0.70 -14.26 3.86
C ASN A 391 -1.99 -15.11 3.81
N LEU A 392 -2.36 -15.75 4.93
CA LEU A 392 -3.54 -16.61 5.04
C LEU A 392 -4.77 -15.79 5.45
N LYS A 393 -5.89 -16.01 4.75
CA LYS A 393 -7.17 -15.32 5.05
C LYS A 393 -7.67 -15.58 6.48
N ALA A 394 -7.41 -16.77 7.03
CA ALA A 394 -7.83 -17.13 8.39
C ALA A 394 -7.10 -16.27 9.45
N ASP A 395 -5.78 -16.11 9.32
CA ASP A 395 -4.97 -15.31 10.24
C ASP A 395 -5.40 -13.84 10.22
N ARG A 396 -5.71 -13.30 9.04
CA ARG A 396 -6.23 -11.92 8.89
C ARG A 396 -7.58 -11.74 9.58
N TYR A 397 -8.47 -12.72 9.48
CA TYR A 397 -9.79 -12.66 10.11
C TYR A 397 -9.69 -12.70 11.64
N ASP A 398 -8.87 -13.60 12.18
CA ASP A 398 -8.63 -13.71 13.62
C ASP A 398 -7.93 -12.46 14.17
N LEU A 399 -6.96 -11.91 13.43
CA LEU A 399 -6.34 -10.63 13.74
C LEU A 399 -7.37 -9.50 13.79
N GLY A 400 -8.27 -9.43 12.80
CA GLY A 400 -9.35 -8.43 12.77
C GLY A 400 -10.20 -8.43 14.03
N LYS A 401 -10.59 -9.62 14.52
CA LYS A 401 -11.33 -9.77 15.79
C LYS A 401 -10.53 -9.28 17.00
N ARG A 402 -9.26 -9.67 17.10
CA ARG A 402 -8.38 -9.27 18.20
C ARG A 402 -8.19 -7.75 18.24
N VAL A 403 -8.10 -7.10 17.09
CA VAL A 403 -8.04 -5.64 17.02
C VAL A 403 -9.35 -4.99 17.49
N ASP A 404 -10.50 -5.53 17.08
CA ASP A 404 -11.81 -5.05 17.56
C ASP A 404 -11.95 -5.19 19.09
N GLU A 405 -11.50 -6.31 19.65
CA GLU A 405 -11.47 -6.56 21.08
C GLU A 405 -10.54 -5.58 21.81
N PHE A 406 -9.32 -5.38 21.29
CA PHE A 406 -8.35 -4.42 21.83
C PHE A 406 -8.90 -2.99 21.85
N ILE A 407 -9.47 -2.52 20.73
CA ILE A 407 -10.06 -1.18 20.64
C ILE A 407 -11.20 -1.05 21.66
N SER A 408 -12.05 -2.08 21.78
CA SER A 408 -13.18 -2.07 22.72
C SER A 408 -12.72 -2.03 24.18
N LEU A 409 -11.61 -2.70 24.51
CA LEU A 409 -11.06 -2.74 25.87
C LEU A 409 -10.32 -1.44 26.26
N PHE A 410 -9.61 -0.82 25.32
CA PHE A 410 -8.68 0.27 25.60
C PHE A 410 -9.05 1.62 24.99
N GLU A 411 -10.28 1.79 24.47
CA GLU A 411 -10.70 2.95 23.68
C GLU A 411 -10.25 4.31 24.25
N ALA A 412 -10.51 4.57 25.53
CA ALA A 412 -10.21 5.85 26.19
C ALA A 412 -8.71 6.04 26.51
N ARG A 413 -7.94 4.94 26.54
CA ARG A 413 -6.52 4.92 26.95
C ARG A 413 -5.56 5.00 25.77
N ILE A 414 -5.98 4.59 24.57
CA ILE A 414 -5.15 4.62 23.36
C ILE A 414 -4.53 6.00 23.11
N GLY A 415 -5.33 7.07 23.18
CA GLY A 415 -4.86 8.43 22.89
C GLY A 415 -4.01 9.07 24.00
N SER A 416 -4.07 8.54 25.23
CA SER A 416 -3.40 9.12 26.40
C SER A 416 -2.17 8.34 26.86
N GLU A 417 -2.15 7.02 26.67
CA GLU A 417 -1.09 6.13 27.18
C GLU A 417 -0.16 5.61 26.07
N LEU A 418 -0.62 5.50 24.82
CA LEU A 418 0.21 5.02 23.72
C LEU A 418 0.88 6.17 22.97
N THR A 419 2.12 5.94 22.52
CA THR A 419 2.83 6.89 21.68
C THR A 419 2.32 6.82 20.23
N PRO A 420 2.31 7.93 19.47
CA PRO A 420 1.92 7.88 18.06
C PRO A 420 2.80 6.96 17.21
N TRP A 421 4.08 6.80 17.60
CA TRP A 421 4.99 5.88 16.92
C TRP A 421 4.52 4.43 17.00
N ILE A 422 4.20 3.91 18.20
CA ILE A 422 3.82 2.51 18.34
C ILE A 422 2.46 2.20 17.69
N VAL A 423 1.54 3.17 17.71
CA VAL A 423 0.26 3.05 16.99
C VAL A 423 0.47 3.07 15.49
N MET A 424 1.40 3.88 14.99
CA MET A 424 1.77 3.90 13.57
C MET A 424 2.37 2.57 13.14
N GLU A 425 3.31 2.00 13.91
CA GLU A 425 3.91 0.68 13.61
C GLU A 425 2.85 -0.42 13.52
N LEU A 426 1.89 -0.45 14.46
CA LEU A 426 0.78 -1.39 14.38
C LEU A 426 -0.12 -1.10 13.18
N ALA A 427 -0.47 0.17 12.92
CA ALA A 427 -1.33 0.55 11.80
C ALA A 427 -0.69 0.24 10.43
N GLU A 428 0.62 0.42 10.27
CA GLU A 428 1.37 0.00 9.06
C GLU A 428 1.31 -1.51 8.89
N SER A 429 1.58 -2.26 9.96
CA SER A 429 1.49 -3.73 9.95
C SER A 429 0.07 -4.24 9.60
N LEU A 430 -0.97 -3.60 10.14
CA LEU A 430 -2.37 -3.91 9.81
C LEU A 430 -2.74 -3.51 8.37
N PHE A 431 -2.17 -2.42 7.87
CA PHE A 431 -2.32 -2.01 6.47
C PHE A 431 -1.68 -3.07 5.54
N ASP A 432 -0.48 -3.53 5.86
CA ASP A 432 0.25 -4.55 5.12
C ASP A 432 -0.44 -5.92 5.22
N ALA A 433 -1.14 -6.21 6.32
CA ALA A 433 -2.00 -7.38 6.49
C ALA A 433 -3.35 -7.29 5.74
N GLU A 434 -3.55 -6.23 4.94
CA GLU A 434 -4.75 -5.95 4.13
C GLU A 434 -6.04 -5.65 4.91
N ILE A 435 -5.96 -5.33 6.21
CA ILE A 435 -7.10 -4.97 7.09
C ILE A 435 -7.09 -3.48 7.47
N SER A 436 -7.04 -2.63 6.45
CA SER A 436 -6.91 -1.17 6.58
C SER A 436 -8.07 -0.49 7.34
N ASP A 437 -9.25 -1.11 7.44
CA ASP A 437 -10.35 -0.63 8.28
C ASP A 437 -9.99 -0.64 9.77
N LYS A 438 -9.22 -1.65 10.19
CA LYS A 438 -8.72 -1.76 11.57
C LYS A 438 -7.60 -0.76 11.86
N ALA A 439 -6.69 -0.57 10.91
CA ALA A 439 -5.67 0.49 10.97
C ALA A 439 -6.31 1.88 11.05
N LEU A 440 -7.37 2.12 10.26
CA LEU A 440 -8.14 3.36 10.29
C LEU A 440 -8.79 3.58 11.66
N ALA A 441 -9.41 2.55 12.24
CA ALA A 441 -10.06 2.63 13.54
C ALA A 441 -9.09 3.07 14.65
N LEU A 442 -7.84 2.58 14.63
CA LEU A 442 -6.78 2.98 15.58
C LEU A 442 -6.29 4.41 15.33
N THR A 443 -5.88 4.71 14.10
CA THR A 443 -5.28 6.03 13.77
C THR A 443 -6.27 7.18 13.99
N THR A 444 -7.57 6.95 13.75
CA THR A 444 -8.62 7.94 13.97
C THR A 444 -8.66 8.44 15.43
N LYS A 445 -8.36 7.58 16.41
CA LYS A 445 -8.44 7.91 17.84
C LYS A 445 -7.35 8.89 18.30
N MET A 446 -6.24 8.99 17.57
CA MET A 446 -5.13 9.90 17.90
C MET A 446 -5.14 11.19 17.08
N LEU A 447 -5.93 11.26 16.01
CA LEU A 447 -5.93 12.42 15.13
C LEU A 447 -6.51 13.64 15.87
N PRO A 448 -5.80 14.78 15.96
CA PRO A 448 -6.34 15.98 16.59
C PRO A 448 -7.52 16.53 15.78
N SER A 449 -8.27 17.50 16.31
CA SER A 449 -9.43 18.11 15.61
C SER A 449 -9.10 19.37 14.81
N GLY A 450 -7.97 20.02 15.05
CA GLY A 450 -7.58 21.30 14.44
C GLY A 450 -6.94 21.20 13.04
N GLU A 451 -6.22 22.24 12.63
CA GLU A 451 -5.40 22.22 11.41
C GLU A 451 -4.34 21.11 11.49
N LEU A 452 -4.03 20.53 10.33
CA LEU A 452 -3.08 19.42 10.16
C LEU A 452 -1.99 19.79 9.16
N TRP A 453 -0.88 19.08 9.22
CA TRP A 453 0.14 19.04 8.18
C TRP A 453 0.35 17.58 7.74
N PRO A 454 0.89 17.30 6.54
CA PRO A 454 1.02 15.93 6.03
C PRO A 454 2.23 15.21 6.66
N SER A 455 2.16 14.98 7.97
CA SER A 455 3.11 14.15 8.71
C SER A 455 2.98 12.67 8.32
N PRO A 456 3.97 11.81 8.61
CA PRO A 456 3.88 10.37 8.36
C PRO A 456 2.59 9.74 8.92
N PHE A 457 2.19 10.12 10.14
CA PHE A 457 0.96 9.65 10.77
C PHE A 457 -0.31 10.08 9.99
N VAL A 458 -0.38 11.35 9.59
CA VAL A 458 -1.53 11.89 8.82
C VAL A 458 -1.58 11.26 7.43
N LEU A 459 -0.43 11.03 6.79
CA LEU A 459 -0.35 10.37 5.49
C LEU A 459 -0.77 8.91 5.57
N LEU A 460 -0.38 8.16 6.61
CA LEU A 460 -0.85 6.79 6.83
C LEU A 460 -2.37 6.76 7.04
N HIS A 461 -2.90 7.67 7.84
CA HIS A 461 -4.35 7.79 8.06
C HIS A 461 -5.10 8.08 6.75
N LEU A 462 -4.62 9.03 5.94
CA LEU A 462 -5.17 9.32 4.61
C LEU A 462 -5.06 8.13 3.65
N LYS A 463 -3.95 7.39 3.68
CA LYS A 463 -3.76 6.16 2.91
C LYS A 463 -4.78 5.09 3.31
N CYS A 464 -5.06 4.94 4.62
CA CYS A 464 -6.09 4.03 5.12
C CYS A 464 -7.50 4.48 4.67
N LEU A 465 -7.83 5.77 4.76
CA LEU A 465 -9.10 6.33 4.28
C LEU A 465 -9.28 6.07 2.78
N LEU A 466 -8.23 6.27 1.98
CA LEU A 466 -8.25 6.02 0.54
C LEU A 466 -8.48 4.53 0.23
N GLN A 467 -7.74 3.65 0.91
CA GLN A 467 -7.83 2.19 0.72
C GLN A 467 -9.20 1.63 1.12
N THR A 468 -9.78 2.17 2.20
CA THR A 468 -11.13 1.83 2.69
C THR A 468 -12.24 2.64 2.03
N GLN A 469 -11.89 3.45 1.02
CA GLN A 469 -12.82 4.23 0.19
C GLN A 469 -13.75 5.13 1.02
N GLN A 470 -13.19 5.73 2.07
CA GLN A 470 -13.82 6.74 2.90
C GLN A 470 -13.56 8.13 2.30
N TYR A 471 -14.10 8.40 1.11
CA TYR A 471 -13.73 9.59 0.34
C TYR A 471 -14.25 10.89 0.95
N GLN A 472 -15.40 10.86 1.63
CA GLN A 472 -15.93 12.04 2.32
C GLN A 472 -15.06 12.38 3.54
N SER A 473 -14.68 11.37 4.32
CA SER A 473 -13.77 11.53 5.45
C SER A 473 -12.37 11.93 4.99
N PHE A 474 -11.88 11.39 3.86
CA PHE A 474 -10.63 11.82 3.23
C PHE A 474 -10.66 13.31 2.91
N ASP A 475 -11.72 13.81 2.25
CA ASP A 475 -11.85 15.23 1.92
C ASP A 475 -11.95 16.12 3.15
N ASN A 476 -12.61 15.66 4.22
CA ASN A 476 -12.65 16.37 5.49
C ASN A 476 -11.26 16.51 6.13
N VAL A 477 -10.42 15.46 6.07
CA VAL A 477 -9.04 15.51 6.59
C VAL A 477 -8.15 16.38 5.71
N VAL A 478 -8.23 16.24 4.37
CA VAL A 478 -7.46 17.08 3.44
C VAL A 478 -7.85 18.56 3.56
N GLY A 479 -9.13 18.88 3.78
CA GLY A 479 -9.60 20.25 3.98
C GLY A 479 -9.03 20.94 5.22
N ARG A 480 -8.40 20.18 6.12
CA ARG A 480 -7.69 20.68 7.32
C ARG A 480 -6.20 20.90 7.08
N ILE A 481 -5.68 20.53 5.91
CA ILE A 481 -4.29 20.71 5.49
C ILE A 481 -4.19 21.95 4.58
N PRO A 482 -3.41 22.97 4.92
CA PRO A 482 -3.22 24.14 4.05
C PRO A 482 -2.65 23.76 2.68
N ASP A 483 -3.14 24.39 1.61
CA ASP A 483 -2.70 24.12 0.22
C ASP A 483 -1.19 24.27 0.03
N SER A 484 -0.58 25.25 0.71
CA SER A 484 0.87 25.49 0.66
C SER A 484 1.72 24.38 1.26
N GLN A 485 1.11 23.44 1.99
CA GLN A 485 1.79 22.32 2.64
C GLN A 485 1.57 20.99 1.91
N ARG A 486 0.94 20.97 0.73
CA ARG A 486 0.70 19.71 0.02
C ARG A 486 2.00 19.03 -0.37
N SER A 487 2.23 17.84 0.20
CA SER A 487 3.37 16.98 -0.13
C SER A 487 3.12 16.17 -1.42
N LEU A 488 4.18 15.66 -2.03
CA LEU A 488 4.08 14.76 -3.19
C LEU A 488 3.20 13.54 -2.90
N SER A 489 3.31 12.95 -1.70
CA SER A 489 2.48 11.82 -1.29
C SER A 489 1.00 12.19 -1.21
N LEU A 490 0.67 13.36 -0.63
CA LEU A 490 -0.71 13.84 -0.57
C LEU A 490 -1.29 14.10 -1.97
N MET A 491 -0.50 14.69 -2.86
CA MET A 491 -0.91 14.89 -4.26
C MET A 491 -1.13 13.55 -4.98
N SER A 492 -0.29 12.53 -4.73
CA SER A 492 -0.49 11.18 -5.26
C SER A 492 -1.81 10.57 -4.77
N PHE A 493 -2.12 10.70 -3.47
CA PHE A 493 -3.40 10.24 -2.92
C PHE A 493 -4.61 10.97 -3.50
N LEU A 494 -4.49 12.28 -3.74
CA LEU A 494 -5.52 13.05 -4.42
C LEU A 494 -5.73 12.56 -5.85
N SER A 495 -4.66 12.30 -6.60
CA SER A 495 -4.75 11.73 -7.95
C SER A 495 -5.43 10.35 -7.95
N LEU A 496 -5.12 9.49 -6.97
CA LEU A 496 -5.75 8.17 -6.81
C LEU A 496 -7.25 8.29 -6.49
N LYS A 497 -7.62 9.21 -5.60
CA LYS A 497 -9.03 9.48 -5.27
C LYS A 497 -9.80 9.97 -6.51
N GLU A 498 -9.26 10.94 -7.24
CA GLU A 498 -9.92 11.47 -8.44
C GLU A 498 -10.06 10.41 -9.54
N GLU A 499 -9.10 9.51 -9.70
CA GLU A 499 -9.23 8.38 -10.62
C GLU A 499 -10.36 7.43 -10.20
N ALA A 500 -10.43 7.05 -8.93
CA ALA A 500 -11.46 6.14 -8.43
C ALA A 500 -12.88 6.72 -8.60
N LEU A 501 -13.02 8.03 -8.47
CA LEU A 501 -14.26 8.78 -8.69
C LEU A 501 -14.57 9.04 -10.19
N GLY A 502 -13.71 8.60 -11.11
CA GLY A 502 -13.88 8.79 -12.56
C GLY A 502 -13.49 10.18 -13.08
N ASN A 503 -12.93 11.04 -12.24
CA ASN A 503 -12.44 12.37 -12.60
C ASN A 503 -11.05 12.29 -13.26
N THR A 504 -10.93 11.50 -14.33
CA THR A 504 -9.66 11.13 -14.97
C THR A 504 -8.83 12.34 -15.41
N ASP A 505 -9.44 13.39 -15.94
CA ASP A 505 -8.74 14.62 -16.35
C ASP A 505 -8.13 15.37 -15.16
N ARG A 506 -8.80 15.36 -13.99
CA ARG A 506 -8.24 15.94 -12.76
C ARG A 506 -7.11 15.08 -12.22
N ALA A 507 -7.27 13.76 -12.24
CA ALA A 507 -6.22 12.82 -11.82
C ALA A 507 -4.93 13.00 -12.66
N LEU A 508 -5.07 13.19 -13.98
CA LEU A 508 -3.98 13.49 -14.90
C LEU A 508 -3.37 14.87 -14.65
N ALA A 509 -4.18 15.91 -14.45
CA ALA A 509 -3.68 17.25 -14.12
C ALA A 509 -2.85 17.26 -12.84
N ILE A 510 -3.28 16.53 -11.79
CA ILE A 510 -2.51 16.39 -10.54
C ILE A 510 -1.22 15.61 -10.80
N SER A 511 -1.27 14.55 -11.62
CA SER A 511 -0.08 13.79 -12.02
C SER A 511 0.94 14.66 -12.77
N ASP A 512 0.49 15.59 -13.61
CA ASP A 512 1.40 16.48 -14.35
C ASP A 512 2.03 17.51 -13.40
N GLN A 513 1.27 18.04 -12.44
CA GLN A 513 1.80 18.92 -11.37
C GLN A 513 2.84 18.22 -10.49
N LEU A 514 2.66 16.92 -10.19
CA LEU A 514 3.66 16.12 -9.49
C LEU A 514 5.00 16.10 -10.23
N LEU A 515 4.96 15.97 -11.55
CA LEU A 515 6.14 15.93 -12.41
C LEU A 515 6.82 17.29 -12.53
N GLU A 516 6.05 18.37 -12.59
CA GLU A 516 6.60 19.74 -12.54
C GLU A 516 7.34 20.00 -11.22
N THR A 517 6.84 19.43 -10.11
CA THR A 517 7.42 19.63 -8.77
C THR A 517 8.66 18.75 -8.54
N ALA A 518 8.64 17.50 -9.01
CA ALA A 518 9.70 16.52 -8.76
C ALA A 518 10.01 15.64 -9.99
N PRO A 519 10.60 16.21 -11.06
CA PRO A 519 10.81 15.50 -12.34
C PRO A 519 11.83 14.35 -12.25
N LEU A 520 12.66 14.32 -11.20
CA LEU A 520 13.65 13.26 -10.97
C LEU A 520 13.13 12.14 -10.03
N ASN A 521 11.86 12.20 -9.61
CA ASN A 521 11.24 11.17 -8.78
C ASN A 521 10.46 10.18 -9.67
N LEU A 522 10.95 8.94 -9.77
CA LEU A 522 10.35 7.89 -10.61
C LEU A 522 8.90 7.57 -10.20
N HIS A 523 8.57 7.66 -8.91
CA HIS A 523 7.22 7.41 -8.42
C HIS A 523 6.17 8.34 -9.06
N CYS A 524 6.52 9.62 -9.26
CA CYS A 524 5.65 10.59 -9.91
C CYS A 524 5.39 10.21 -11.39
N TRP A 525 6.41 9.70 -12.09
CA TRP A 525 6.28 9.22 -13.46
C TRP A 525 5.42 7.96 -13.55
N LEU A 526 5.57 7.02 -12.62
CA LEU A 526 4.77 5.79 -12.61
C LEU A 526 3.27 6.09 -12.51
N ARG A 527 2.89 7.08 -11.70
CA ARG A 527 1.49 7.53 -11.62
C ARG A 527 0.99 8.06 -12.96
N GLY A 528 1.81 8.85 -13.66
CA GLY A 528 1.50 9.38 -14.98
C GLY A 528 1.42 8.31 -16.06
N CYS A 529 2.28 7.28 -15.99
CA CYS A 529 2.26 6.12 -16.89
C CYS A 529 0.98 5.29 -16.68
N GLU A 530 0.62 4.99 -15.42
CA GLU A 530 -0.57 4.23 -15.07
C GLU A 530 -1.86 4.87 -15.62
N LEU A 531 -2.06 6.15 -15.35
CA LEU A 531 -3.25 6.88 -15.82
C LEU A 531 -3.35 6.90 -17.35
N ARG A 532 -2.22 7.06 -18.05
CA ARG A 532 -2.20 7.11 -19.51
C ARG A 532 -2.36 5.72 -20.14
N ASP A 533 -1.81 4.67 -19.52
CA ASP A 533 -2.03 3.28 -19.93
C ASP A 533 -3.53 2.93 -19.90
N ARG A 534 -4.25 3.40 -18.87
CA ARG A 534 -5.68 3.12 -18.70
C ARG A 534 -6.61 4.01 -19.53
N PHE A 535 -6.31 5.31 -19.65
CA PHE A 535 -7.28 6.30 -20.13
C PHE A 535 -6.87 7.08 -21.39
N ARG A 536 -5.68 6.84 -21.95
CA ARG A 536 -5.18 7.56 -23.13
C ARG A 536 -4.75 6.63 -24.24
N SER A 537 -4.64 7.19 -25.45
CA SER A 537 -4.19 6.47 -26.65
C SER A 537 -2.74 6.01 -26.52
N ILE A 538 -2.37 4.95 -27.26
CA ILE A 538 -0.99 4.45 -27.32
C ILE A 538 -0.04 5.56 -27.82
N GLU A 539 -0.51 6.41 -28.74
CA GLU A 539 0.25 7.56 -29.25
C GLU A 539 0.57 8.59 -28.14
N GLU A 540 -0.40 8.89 -27.28
CA GLU A 540 -0.18 9.79 -26.14
C GLU A 540 0.72 9.16 -25.07
N GLN A 541 0.56 7.87 -24.81
CA GLN A 541 1.46 7.13 -23.91
C GLN A 541 2.92 7.21 -24.41
N ARG A 542 3.15 6.97 -25.71
CA ARG A 542 4.49 7.10 -26.32
C ARG A 542 5.08 8.48 -26.13
N ARG A 543 4.32 9.54 -26.47
CA ARG A 543 4.76 10.93 -26.31
C ARG A 543 5.13 11.26 -24.86
N PHE A 544 4.35 10.76 -23.90
CA PHE A 544 4.65 10.94 -22.48
C PHE A 544 5.91 10.18 -22.07
N HIS A 545 6.04 8.92 -22.49
CA HIS A 545 7.22 8.11 -22.21
C HIS A 545 8.50 8.74 -22.78
N ASP A 546 8.45 9.39 -23.95
CA ASP A 546 9.62 10.08 -24.52
C ASP A 546 10.15 11.23 -23.64
N LEU A 547 9.32 11.78 -22.73
CA LEU A 547 9.71 12.82 -21.77
C LEU A 547 10.35 12.27 -20.50
N LEU A 548 10.16 10.98 -20.20
CA LEU A 548 10.74 10.33 -19.03
C LEU A 548 12.27 10.44 -19.08
N PRO A 549 12.98 10.87 -18.03
CA PRO A 549 14.44 10.90 -18.02
C PRO A 549 15.04 9.49 -17.98
N ASP A 550 16.14 9.25 -18.67
CA ASP A 550 16.83 7.95 -18.67
C ASP A 550 17.61 7.72 -17.37
N GLU A 551 18.08 8.80 -16.74
CA GLU A 551 18.91 8.78 -15.53
C GLU A 551 18.19 8.13 -14.34
N ILE A 552 16.87 8.33 -14.24
CA ILE A 552 16.04 7.76 -13.17
C ILE A 552 15.65 6.29 -13.42
N LEU A 553 16.02 5.74 -14.59
CA LEU A 553 15.75 4.36 -14.98
C LEU A 553 16.99 3.46 -14.91
N GLU A 554 18.17 3.97 -14.54
CA GLU A 554 19.41 3.19 -14.55
C GLU A 554 19.50 2.17 -13.42
N ALA A 555 19.04 2.54 -12.22
CA ALA A 555 19.12 1.67 -11.04
C ALA A 555 18.04 0.59 -11.10
N TYR A 556 18.45 -0.66 -10.84
CA TYR A 556 17.50 -1.75 -10.66
C TYR A 556 16.67 -1.53 -9.40
N SER A 557 15.35 -1.46 -9.56
CA SER A 557 14.38 -1.41 -8.47
C SER A 557 13.04 -1.99 -8.93
N HIS A 558 12.14 -2.26 -7.99
CA HIS A 558 10.77 -2.65 -8.33
C HIS A 558 10.06 -1.57 -9.18
N GLU A 559 10.24 -0.30 -8.82
CA GLU A 559 9.67 0.84 -9.55
C GLU A 559 10.23 0.94 -10.98
N SER A 560 11.55 0.79 -11.15
CA SER A 560 12.20 0.78 -12.47
C SER A 560 11.66 -0.37 -13.32
N MET A 561 11.42 -1.55 -12.73
CA MET A 561 10.78 -2.67 -13.41
C MET A 561 9.34 -2.39 -13.84
N VAL A 562 8.57 -1.66 -13.02
CA VAL A 562 7.23 -1.19 -13.39
C VAL A 562 7.31 -0.24 -14.58
N ALA A 563 8.27 0.71 -14.57
CA ALA A 563 8.48 1.63 -15.68
C ALA A 563 8.83 0.89 -16.97
N MET A 564 9.70 -0.12 -16.94
CA MET A 564 10.01 -0.96 -18.09
C MET A 564 8.75 -1.64 -18.67
N ARG A 565 7.80 -2.02 -17.81
CA ARG A 565 6.53 -2.64 -18.26
C ARG A 565 5.66 -1.65 -19.01
N TYR A 566 5.61 -0.38 -18.62
CA TYR A 566 4.86 0.66 -19.34
C TYR A 566 5.54 1.04 -20.67
N LEU A 567 6.88 1.17 -20.66
CA LEU A 567 7.65 1.41 -21.89
C LEU A 567 7.44 0.31 -22.92
N ALA A 568 7.53 -0.97 -22.50
CA ALA A 568 7.27 -2.10 -23.36
C ALA A 568 5.82 -2.16 -23.85
N ALA A 569 4.84 -1.82 -22.99
CA ALA A 569 3.41 -1.80 -23.36
C ALA A 569 3.11 -0.82 -24.49
N ALA A 570 3.69 0.38 -24.42
CA ALA A 570 3.50 1.41 -25.42
C ALA A 570 4.35 1.16 -26.70
N GLY A 571 5.13 0.07 -26.78
CA GLY A 571 5.97 -0.24 -27.94
C GLY A 571 7.35 0.41 -27.94
N SER A 572 7.80 0.98 -26.81
CA SER A 572 9.13 1.56 -26.63
C SER A 572 10.13 0.54 -26.04
N PHE A 573 10.02 -0.73 -26.44
CA PHE A 573 10.79 -1.84 -25.84
C PHE A 573 12.31 -1.65 -25.95
N LYS A 574 12.82 -1.08 -27.06
CA LYS A 574 14.26 -0.84 -27.26
C LYS A 574 14.90 -0.03 -26.12
N ARG A 575 14.13 0.88 -25.50
CA ARG A 575 14.59 1.69 -24.36
C ARG A 575 14.68 0.90 -23.05
N ALA A 576 13.90 -0.19 -22.93
CA ALA A 576 13.95 -1.11 -21.81
C ALA A 576 14.97 -2.25 -22.02
N GLU A 577 15.19 -2.68 -23.26
CA GLU A 577 15.96 -3.87 -23.63
C GLU A 577 17.37 -3.89 -23.02
N LEU A 578 18.14 -2.81 -23.20
CA LEU A 578 19.51 -2.70 -22.66
C LEU A 578 19.55 -2.84 -21.14
N ARG A 579 18.62 -2.18 -20.44
CA ARG A 579 18.55 -2.18 -18.96
C ARG A 579 18.19 -3.55 -18.44
N LEU A 580 17.21 -4.23 -19.06
CA LEU A 580 16.83 -5.58 -18.69
C LEU A 580 17.99 -6.58 -18.85
N VAL A 581 18.75 -6.49 -19.94
CA VAL A 581 19.95 -7.32 -20.18
C VAL A 581 21.01 -7.01 -19.13
N ARG A 582 21.37 -5.73 -18.98
CA ARG A 582 22.39 -5.30 -18.02
C ARG A 582 22.04 -5.74 -16.61
N TRP A 583 20.82 -5.46 -16.15
CA TRP A 583 20.38 -5.86 -14.84
C TRP A 583 20.47 -7.37 -14.68
N PHE A 584 19.92 -8.17 -15.58
CA PHE A 584 20.03 -9.62 -15.45
C PHE A 584 21.49 -10.09 -15.36
N MET A 585 22.40 -9.51 -16.14
CA MET A 585 23.80 -9.92 -16.16
C MET A 585 24.61 -9.52 -14.92
N GLU A 586 24.17 -8.53 -14.14
CA GLU A 586 24.77 -8.17 -12.86
C GLU A 586 24.56 -9.26 -11.78
N ASP A 587 23.38 -9.90 -11.75
CA ASP A 587 23.09 -11.03 -10.86
C ASP A 587 22.05 -12.00 -11.48
N PRO A 588 22.51 -12.93 -12.35
CA PRO A 588 21.63 -13.81 -13.11
C PRO A 588 20.74 -14.71 -12.23
N SER A 589 21.26 -15.18 -11.11
CA SER A 589 20.54 -16.07 -10.20
C SER A 589 19.42 -15.32 -9.49
N ALA A 590 19.71 -14.18 -8.87
CA ALA A 590 18.69 -13.42 -8.14
C ALA A 590 17.64 -12.79 -9.07
N ARG A 591 17.98 -12.51 -10.33
CA ARG A 591 17.12 -11.77 -11.27
C ARG A 591 16.39 -12.67 -12.28
N ALA A 592 16.57 -13.99 -12.21
CA ALA A 592 15.94 -14.96 -13.11
C ALA A 592 14.40 -14.91 -13.08
N ILE A 593 13.81 -14.99 -11.89
CA ILE A 593 12.34 -14.97 -11.70
C ILE A 593 11.74 -13.70 -12.29
N MET A 594 12.36 -12.55 -11.99
CA MET A 594 11.92 -11.24 -12.45
C MET A 594 11.88 -11.17 -13.99
N LEU A 595 12.97 -11.56 -14.65
CA LEU A 595 13.08 -11.43 -16.11
C LEU A 595 12.11 -12.37 -16.83
N VAL A 596 11.96 -13.61 -16.32
CA VAL A 596 10.98 -14.58 -16.82
C VAL A 596 9.56 -14.03 -16.67
N ASN A 597 9.20 -13.50 -15.48
CA ASN A 597 7.89 -12.91 -15.24
C ASN A 597 7.62 -11.71 -16.15
N PHE A 598 8.62 -10.86 -16.39
CA PHE A 598 8.50 -9.73 -17.29
C PHE A 598 8.16 -10.17 -18.72
N HIS A 599 8.92 -11.12 -19.28
CA HIS A 599 8.75 -11.58 -20.67
C HIS A 599 7.45 -12.33 -20.90
N PHE A 600 7.15 -13.33 -20.06
CA PHE A 600 5.92 -14.11 -20.21
C PHE A 600 4.68 -13.33 -19.80
N GLY A 601 4.78 -12.46 -18.79
CA GLY A 601 3.71 -11.56 -18.40
C GLY A 601 3.34 -10.56 -19.51
N GLY A 602 4.34 -10.08 -20.27
CA GLY A 602 4.11 -9.23 -21.45
C GLY A 602 3.40 -9.95 -22.59
N LYS A 603 3.77 -11.20 -22.87
CA LYS A 603 3.16 -12.03 -23.93
C LYS A 603 1.72 -12.43 -23.63
N TRP A 604 1.38 -12.72 -22.38
CA TRP A 604 -0.01 -13.00 -21.99
C TRP A 604 -0.95 -11.81 -22.10
N ARG A 605 -0.41 -10.58 -22.06
CA ARG A 605 -1.17 -9.35 -22.31
C ARG A 605 -1.24 -8.95 -23.79
N ARG A 606 -0.81 -9.82 -24.71
CA ARG A 606 -0.87 -9.63 -26.19
C ARG A 606 -0.36 -8.26 -26.65
N ARG A 607 0.77 -7.83 -26.11
CA ARG A 607 1.44 -6.57 -26.47
C ARG A 607 2.18 -6.71 -27.80
N ALA A 608 2.43 -5.59 -28.48
CA ALA A 608 3.13 -5.56 -29.77
C ALA A 608 4.42 -6.39 -29.72
N ASP A 609 4.68 -7.17 -30.77
CA ASP A 609 5.91 -7.97 -30.88
C ASP A 609 7.12 -7.06 -30.70
N ALA A 610 7.94 -7.37 -29.70
CA ALA A 610 9.14 -6.63 -29.41
C ALA A 610 10.17 -6.88 -30.52
N GLU A 611 10.51 -5.84 -31.29
CA GLU A 611 11.68 -5.86 -32.15
C GLU A 611 12.94 -5.92 -31.28
N LEU A 612 13.56 -7.11 -31.21
CA LEU A 612 14.80 -7.33 -30.47
C LEU A 612 15.99 -6.77 -31.23
N SER A 613 16.89 -6.10 -30.52
CA SER A 613 18.15 -5.62 -31.08
C SER A 613 19.11 -6.79 -31.27
N SER A 614 19.72 -6.90 -32.44
CA SER A 614 20.72 -7.93 -32.74
C SER A 614 22.01 -7.76 -31.92
N VAL A 615 22.34 -6.51 -31.58
CA VAL A 615 23.47 -6.10 -30.74
C VAL A 615 23.01 -4.97 -29.83
N LEU A 616 23.51 -4.95 -28.60
CA LEU A 616 23.30 -3.86 -27.63
C LEU A 616 24.66 -3.27 -27.23
N PRO A 617 24.72 -2.01 -26.76
CA PRO A 617 25.94 -1.45 -26.19
C PRO A 617 26.53 -2.38 -25.11
N GLY A 618 27.78 -2.82 -25.28
CA GLY A 618 28.47 -3.74 -24.36
C GLY A 618 28.08 -5.23 -24.46
N TYR A 619 26.92 -5.56 -25.06
CA TYR A 619 26.40 -6.93 -25.17
C TYR A 619 26.18 -7.32 -26.64
N LEU A 620 27.03 -8.21 -27.15
CA LEU A 620 27.18 -8.44 -28.58
C LEU A 620 26.20 -9.48 -29.12
N GLU A 621 26.31 -10.73 -28.69
CA GLU A 621 25.45 -11.81 -29.15
C GLU A 621 25.36 -12.95 -28.13
N GLY A 622 24.23 -13.66 -28.11
CA GLY A 622 24.07 -14.89 -27.36
C GLY A 622 24.41 -16.11 -28.20
N VAL A 623 25.16 -17.05 -27.63
CA VAL A 623 25.55 -18.30 -28.28
C VAL A 623 25.08 -19.50 -27.46
N GLU A 624 24.41 -20.43 -28.14
CA GLU A 624 24.09 -21.76 -27.62
C GLU A 624 25.03 -22.76 -28.29
N PHE A 625 25.79 -23.52 -27.49
CA PHE A 625 26.78 -24.45 -28.00
C PHE A 625 26.85 -25.72 -27.16
N GLU A 626 27.41 -26.77 -27.72
CA GLU A 626 27.69 -28.03 -27.05
C GLU A 626 29.18 -28.10 -26.71
N GLN A 627 29.50 -28.42 -25.46
CA GLN A 627 30.83 -28.75 -24.99
C GLN A 627 30.85 -30.23 -24.59
N ASP A 628 31.52 -31.08 -25.37
CA ASP A 628 31.59 -32.54 -25.17
C ASP A 628 30.22 -33.19 -24.82
N GLY A 629 29.17 -32.92 -25.62
CA GLY A 629 27.83 -33.46 -25.37
C GLY A 629 26.91 -32.62 -24.47
N LYS A 630 27.45 -31.65 -23.73
CA LYS A 630 26.66 -30.81 -22.80
C LYS A 630 26.30 -29.46 -23.44
N ARG A 631 25.01 -29.16 -23.52
CA ARG A 631 24.52 -27.86 -23.99
C ARG A 631 24.80 -26.76 -22.97
N GLN A 632 25.22 -25.59 -23.46
CA GLN A 632 25.44 -24.39 -22.69
C GLN A 632 24.95 -23.18 -23.47
N ILE A 633 24.48 -22.17 -22.75
CA ILE A 633 24.14 -20.85 -23.28
C ILE A 633 25.08 -19.84 -22.62
N ARG A 634 25.70 -18.96 -23.39
CA ARG A 634 26.50 -17.84 -22.88
C ARG A 634 26.29 -16.58 -23.70
N LEU A 635 26.41 -15.42 -23.04
CA LEU A 635 26.36 -14.11 -23.68
C LEU A 635 27.77 -13.60 -23.96
N ILE A 636 28.05 -13.19 -25.20
CA ILE A 636 29.32 -12.57 -25.58
C ILE A 636 29.24 -11.07 -25.30
N VAL A 637 30.20 -10.54 -24.54
CA VAL A 637 30.23 -9.15 -24.07
C VAL A 637 31.58 -8.48 -24.32
N GLU A 638 31.59 -7.15 -24.32
CA GLU A 638 32.83 -6.37 -24.37
C GLU A 638 33.62 -6.46 -23.04
N GLN A 639 34.91 -6.14 -23.09
CA GLN A 639 35.78 -6.28 -21.93
C GLN A 639 35.35 -5.34 -20.80
N GLY A 640 35.00 -5.90 -19.64
CA GLY A 640 34.64 -5.15 -18.44
C GLY A 640 33.13 -5.04 -18.18
N GLU A 641 32.29 -5.37 -19.16
CA GLU A 641 30.82 -5.19 -19.09
C GLU A 641 30.11 -6.18 -18.16
N ALA A 642 30.53 -7.45 -18.18
CA ALA A 642 29.98 -8.47 -17.30
C ALA A 642 31.03 -9.55 -16.99
N LYS A 643 30.87 -10.25 -15.87
CA LYS A 643 31.73 -11.34 -15.44
C LYS A 643 30.90 -12.49 -14.89
N GLY A 644 31.41 -13.72 -14.99
CA GLY A 644 30.77 -14.91 -14.44
C GLY A 644 30.64 -16.05 -15.45
N GLN A 645 30.02 -17.14 -15.02
CA GLN A 645 29.95 -18.40 -15.78
C GLN A 645 29.05 -18.32 -17.04
N HIS A 646 28.14 -17.35 -17.09
CA HIS A 646 27.19 -17.17 -18.19
C HIS A 646 27.69 -16.18 -19.26
N VAL A 647 28.94 -15.71 -19.14
CA VAL A 647 29.54 -14.66 -19.98
C VAL A 647 30.75 -15.20 -20.73
N LEU A 648 30.95 -14.72 -21.96
CA LEU A 648 32.21 -14.84 -22.70
C LEU A 648 32.69 -13.45 -23.07
N VAL A 649 33.91 -13.07 -22.67
CA VAL A 649 34.53 -11.83 -23.13
C VAL A 649 34.89 -12.00 -24.61
N ARG A 650 34.57 -11.00 -25.45
CA ARG A 650 34.79 -11.01 -26.91
C ARG A 650 36.16 -11.54 -27.32
N ASP A 651 37.22 -11.12 -26.62
CA ASP A 651 38.60 -11.47 -26.96
C ASP A 651 39.06 -12.82 -26.37
N SER A 652 38.18 -13.56 -25.70
CA SER A 652 38.51 -14.90 -25.20
C SER A 652 38.64 -15.89 -26.36
N GLN A 653 39.53 -16.89 -26.20
CA GLN A 653 39.77 -17.92 -27.22
C GLN A 653 38.47 -18.66 -27.61
N LEU A 654 37.62 -18.95 -26.63
CA LEU A 654 36.34 -19.61 -26.87
C LEU A 654 35.34 -18.72 -27.61
N ALA A 655 35.26 -17.42 -27.28
CA ALA A 655 34.40 -16.48 -28.00
C ALA A 655 34.84 -16.39 -29.48
N ASN A 656 36.13 -16.17 -29.74
CA ASN A 656 36.66 -16.11 -31.10
C ASN A 656 36.39 -17.39 -31.90
N LEU A 657 36.52 -18.57 -31.27
CA LEU A 657 36.16 -19.84 -31.89
C LEU A 657 34.67 -19.89 -32.26
N LEU A 658 33.77 -19.65 -31.29
CA LEU A 658 32.33 -19.74 -31.51
C LEU A 658 31.84 -18.72 -32.54
N VAL A 659 32.43 -17.51 -32.56
CA VAL A 659 32.16 -16.47 -33.57
C VAL A 659 32.59 -16.92 -34.97
N SER A 660 33.63 -17.74 -35.11
CA SER A 660 34.10 -18.26 -36.41
C SER A 660 33.28 -19.44 -36.96
N LEU A 661 32.43 -20.07 -36.13
CA LEU A 661 31.64 -21.24 -36.52
C LEU A 661 30.26 -20.86 -37.06
N GLU A 662 29.78 -21.62 -38.03
CA GLU A 662 28.38 -21.62 -38.45
C GLU A 662 27.53 -22.55 -37.56
N PRO A 663 26.23 -22.26 -37.34
CA PRO A 663 25.34 -23.16 -36.60
C PRO A 663 25.36 -24.58 -37.17
N GLY A 664 25.61 -25.57 -36.30
CA GLY A 664 25.77 -26.98 -36.64
C GLY A 664 27.21 -27.44 -36.85
N GLN A 665 28.18 -26.53 -37.00
CA GLN A 665 29.60 -26.87 -37.15
C GLN A 665 30.27 -27.16 -35.80
N SER A 666 31.24 -28.08 -35.83
CA SER A 666 32.07 -28.44 -34.68
C SER A 666 33.54 -28.12 -34.94
N ALA A 667 34.24 -27.61 -33.94
CA ALA A 667 35.69 -27.44 -33.97
C ALA A 667 36.34 -27.79 -32.61
N PRO A 668 37.54 -28.38 -32.62
CA PRO A 668 38.29 -28.64 -31.40
C PRO A 668 38.97 -27.36 -30.89
N MET A 669 39.02 -27.21 -29.57
CA MET A 669 39.87 -26.22 -28.90
C MET A 669 40.59 -26.91 -27.74
N GLY A 670 41.88 -27.21 -27.95
CA GLY A 670 42.63 -28.10 -27.06
C GLY A 670 42.12 -29.55 -27.16
N ILE A 671 41.71 -30.13 -26.03
CA ILE A 671 41.18 -31.51 -25.95
C ILE A 671 39.65 -31.60 -26.02
N VAL A 672 38.96 -30.45 -26.05
CA VAL A 672 37.50 -30.34 -25.97
C VAL A 672 36.92 -30.02 -27.34
N ASN A 673 35.83 -30.69 -27.71
CA ASN A 673 35.09 -30.38 -28.93
C ASN A 673 33.93 -29.44 -28.64
N TYR A 674 33.86 -28.35 -29.39
CA TYR A 674 32.78 -27.37 -29.32
C TYR A 674 31.94 -27.44 -30.59
N LYS A 675 30.62 -27.48 -30.44
CA LYS A 675 29.66 -27.40 -31.55
C LYS A 675 28.74 -26.22 -31.37
N LEU A 676 28.71 -25.27 -32.30
CA LEU A 676 27.75 -24.18 -32.25
C LEU A 676 26.35 -24.73 -32.61
N LEU A 677 25.33 -24.45 -31.80
CA LEU A 677 23.97 -24.91 -32.04
C LEU A 677 23.10 -23.78 -32.60
N SER A 678 23.11 -22.61 -31.97
CA SER A 678 22.34 -21.46 -32.43
C SER A 678 22.96 -20.13 -31.95
N ARG A 679 22.63 -19.05 -32.67
CA ARG A 679 22.94 -17.66 -32.31
C ARG A 679 21.63 -16.93 -32.04
N MET A 680 21.64 -16.02 -31.08
CA MET A 680 20.44 -15.28 -30.69
C MET A 680 20.75 -13.87 -30.19
N PRO A 681 19.78 -12.94 -30.29
CA PRO A 681 19.89 -11.62 -29.68
C PRO A 681 20.22 -11.67 -28.18
N PRO A 682 20.95 -10.67 -27.63
CA PRO A 682 21.31 -10.64 -26.21
C PRO A 682 20.15 -10.87 -25.25
N TYR A 683 19.03 -10.17 -25.46
CA TYR A 683 17.83 -10.29 -24.62
C TYR A 683 17.27 -11.73 -24.62
N LEU A 684 17.20 -12.37 -25.79
CA LEU A 684 16.69 -13.74 -25.89
C LEU A 684 17.60 -14.75 -25.19
N ALA A 685 18.92 -14.54 -25.22
CA ALA A 685 19.87 -15.35 -24.49
C ALA A 685 19.65 -15.23 -22.98
N CYS A 686 19.50 -14.01 -22.47
CA CYS A 686 19.17 -13.74 -21.07
C CYS A 686 17.86 -14.44 -20.65
N ILE A 687 16.82 -14.41 -21.49
CA ILE A 687 15.55 -15.09 -21.18
C ILE A 687 15.69 -16.61 -21.09
N ARG A 688 16.44 -17.23 -21.99
CA ARG A 688 16.68 -18.68 -21.92
C ARG A 688 17.49 -19.05 -20.68
N LEU A 689 18.55 -18.30 -20.41
CA LEU A 689 19.35 -18.45 -19.19
C LEU A 689 18.52 -18.28 -17.92
N ALA A 690 17.72 -17.23 -17.84
CA ALA A 690 16.83 -16.97 -16.72
C ALA A 690 15.81 -18.10 -16.52
N SER A 691 15.27 -18.65 -17.61
CA SER A 691 14.33 -19.78 -17.54
C SER A 691 15.01 -21.06 -17.02
N GLU A 692 16.23 -21.37 -17.49
CA GLU A 692 17.01 -22.51 -17.00
C GLU A 692 17.40 -22.35 -15.52
N LEU A 693 17.85 -21.16 -15.11
CA LEU A 693 18.18 -20.85 -13.73
C LEU A 693 16.95 -20.98 -12.83
N ARG A 694 15.83 -20.35 -13.20
CA ARG A 694 14.57 -20.46 -12.44
C ARG A 694 14.11 -21.90 -12.29
N HIS A 695 14.19 -22.71 -13.36
CA HIS A 695 13.80 -24.12 -13.31
C HIS A 695 14.74 -24.96 -12.43
N THR A 696 16.06 -24.75 -12.54
CA THR A 696 17.05 -25.52 -11.77
C THR A 696 17.13 -25.12 -10.30
N GLN A 697 16.77 -23.88 -9.98
CA GLN A 697 16.72 -23.35 -8.61
C GLN A 697 15.37 -23.61 -7.91
N ASN A 698 14.33 -24.01 -8.64
CA ASN A 698 13.01 -24.27 -8.08
C ASN A 698 13.04 -25.51 -7.17
N ASP A 699 12.79 -25.30 -5.89
CA ASP A 699 12.73 -26.32 -4.83
C ASP A 699 11.30 -26.88 -4.61
N GLY A 700 10.33 -26.44 -5.41
CA GLY A 700 8.91 -26.76 -5.30
C GLY A 700 8.04 -25.59 -4.83
N SER A 701 8.65 -24.47 -4.42
CA SER A 701 7.91 -23.26 -4.03
C SER A 701 7.43 -22.42 -5.22
N ASP A 702 8.04 -22.56 -6.40
CA ASP A 702 7.66 -21.84 -7.62
C ASP A 702 6.82 -22.73 -8.55
N VAL A 703 5.78 -22.17 -9.15
CA VAL A 703 4.91 -22.87 -10.12
C VAL A 703 5.57 -23.03 -11.50
N PHE A 704 6.68 -22.34 -11.75
CA PHE A 704 7.37 -22.39 -13.04
C PHE A 704 8.19 -23.67 -13.22
N ALA A 705 7.95 -24.37 -14.33
CA ALA A 705 8.75 -25.53 -14.75
C ALA A 705 8.93 -25.56 -16.27
N ILE A 706 10.13 -25.99 -16.71
CA ILE A 706 10.39 -26.28 -18.12
C ILE A 706 9.99 -27.73 -18.37
N LEU A 707 8.96 -27.95 -19.20
CA LEU A 707 8.53 -29.29 -19.58
C LEU A 707 9.40 -29.81 -20.73
N GLN A 708 10.08 -30.93 -20.50
CA GLN A 708 10.75 -31.68 -21.57
C GLN A 708 9.75 -32.61 -22.25
N LEU A 709 9.41 -32.29 -23.49
CA LEU A 709 8.51 -33.11 -24.29
C LEU A 709 9.14 -34.49 -24.61
N PRO A 710 8.35 -35.58 -24.57
CA PRO A 710 8.81 -36.89 -25.02
C PRO A 710 9.42 -36.87 -26.43
N LYS A 711 10.44 -37.68 -26.69
CA LYS A 711 11.01 -37.80 -28.04
C LYS A 711 10.08 -38.57 -28.99
N ASP A 712 9.24 -39.43 -28.44
CA ASP A 712 8.26 -40.23 -29.16
C ASP A 712 6.91 -39.51 -29.21
N PRO A 713 6.41 -39.09 -30.40
CA PRO A 713 5.13 -38.42 -30.54
C PRO A 713 3.93 -39.22 -30.03
N GLN A 714 4.01 -40.57 -29.99
CA GLN A 714 2.90 -41.40 -29.51
C GLN A 714 2.66 -41.24 -28.00
N GLN A 715 3.68 -40.81 -27.25
CA GLN A 715 3.60 -40.60 -25.81
C GLN A 715 3.09 -39.20 -25.44
N PHE A 716 2.91 -38.29 -26.41
CA PHE A 716 2.52 -36.91 -26.13
C PHE A 716 1.17 -36.78 -25.45
N VAL A 717 0.15 -37.51 -25.93
CA VAL A 717 -1.20 -37.40 -25.36
C VAL A 717 -1.20 -37.92 -23.93
N SER A 718 -0.65 -39.11 -23.68
CA SER A 718 -0.57 -39.68 -22.33
C SER A 718 0.28 -38.84 -21.38
N PHE A 719 1.37 -38.25 -21.87
CA PHE A 719 2.18 -37.30 -21.09
C PHE A 719 1.38 -36.06 -20.68
N LEU A 720 0.61 -35.46 -21.60
CA LEU A 720 -0.24 -34.32 -21.26
C LEU A 720 -1.41 -34.70 -20.35
N GLU A 721 -2.03 -35.87 -20.56
CA GLU A 721 -3.09 -36.40 -19.68
C GLU A 721 -2.57 -36.61 -18.25
N GLU A 722 -1.32 -37.07 -18.08
CA GLU A 722 -0.65 -37.20 -16.79
C GLU A 722 -0.37 -35.82 -16.16
N LYS A 723 0.23 -34.89 -16.91
CA LYS A 723 0.64 -33.57 -16.37
C LYS A 723 -0.53 -32.61 -16.14
N LEU A 724 -1.61 -32.72 -16.91
CA LEU A 724 -2.82 -31.90 -16.78
C LEU A 724 -3.89 -32.55 -15.90
N ARG A 725 -3.65 -33.77 -15.41
CA ARG A 725 -4.50 -34.38 -14.38
C ARG A 725 -4.37 -33.54 -13.11
N PHE A 726 -5.35 -32.66 -12.91
CA PHE A 726 -5.56 -32.04 -11.63
C PHE A 726 -6.01 -33.11 -10.64
N ASP A 727 -5.36 -33.19 -9.49
CA ASP A 727 -5.91 -33.85 -8.31
C ASP A 727 -7.14 -33.05 -7.86
N LEU A 728 -8.28 -33.32 -8.50
CA LEU A 728 -9.61 -32.89 -8.03
C LEU A 728 -9.92 -33.45 -6.63
N ALA A 729 -9.10 -34.36 -6.12
CA ALA A 729 -9.20 -34.98 -4.80
C ALA A 729 -9.03 -34.00 -3.62
N HIS A 730 -8.71 -32.71 -3.83
CA HIS A 730 -8.48 -31.74 -2.75
C HIS A 730 -9.51 -30.60 -2.67
N ARG A 731 -10.63 -30.67 -3.40
CA ARG A 731 -11.75 -29.72 -3.22
C ARG A 731 -13.10 -30.43 -3.22
N GLU A 732 -13.27 -31.41 -2.35
CA GLU A 732 -14.61 -31.73 -1.84
C GLU A 732 -14.97 -30.65 -0.80
N ILE A 733 -15.21 -29.41 -1.27
CA ILE A 733 -15.96 -28.47 -0.46
C ILE A 733 -17.38 -29.00 -0.46
N GLU A 734 -17.81 -29.57 0.66
CA GLU A 734 -19.18 -30.01 0.85
C GLU A 734 -20.09 -28.81 0.54
N TYR A 735 -21.01 -28.98 -0.43
CA TYR A 735 -21.85 -27.90 -0.93
C TYR A 735 -22.90 -27.52 0.10
N ASP A 736 -22.49 -26.74 1.11
CA ASP A 736 -23.45 -26.15 2.03
C ASP A 736 -24.32 -25.14 1.25
N ARG A 737 -25.63 -25.36 1.31
CA ARG A 737 -26.63 -24.49 0.69
C ARG A 737 -26.78 -23.18 1.46
N GLU A 738 -26.33 -23.13 2.71
CA GLU A 738 -26.36 -21.94 3.55
C GLU A 738 -25.31 -20.90 3.13
N ILE A 739 -24.23 -21.31 2.45
CA ILE A 739 -23.24 -20.37 1.91
C ILE A 739 -23.81 -19.68 0.65
N PRO A 740 -23.82 -18.33 0.60
CA PRO A 740 -24.25 -17.57 -0.57
C PRO A 740 -23.50 -17.95 -1.85
N LEU A 741 -24.18 -17.81 -2.99
CA LEU A 741 -23.68 -18.17 -4.32
C LEU A 741 -22.37 -17.43 -4.64
N PHE A 742 -22.30 -16.12 -4.39
CA PHE A 742 -21.11 -15.32 -4.71
C PHE A 742 -19.86 -15.79 -3.96
N ILE A 743 -19.98 -16.04 -2.65
CA ILE A 743 -18.86 -16.53 -1.83
C ILE A 743 -18.43 -17.93 -2.27
N ARG A 744 -19.41 -18.83 -2.46
CA ARG A 744 -19.16 -20.22 -2.85
C ARG A 744 -18.45 -20.30 -4.20
N VAL A 745 -18.93 -19.57 -5.20
CA VAL A 745 -18.34 -19.59 -6.55
C VAL A 745 -16.95 -18.95 -6.54
N HIS A 746 -16.76 -17.84 -5.82
CA HIS A 746 -15.45 -17.22 -5.69
C HIS A 746 -14.42 -18.17 -5.06
N ALA A 747 -14.81 -18.95 -4.04
CA ALA A 747 -13.95 -19.96 -3.43
C ALA A 747 -13.56 -21.10 -4.41
N LEU A 748 -14.48 -21.50 -5.29
CA LEU A 748 -14.24 -22.55 -6.29
C LEU A 748 -13.41 -22.08 -7.47
N SER A 749 -13.60 -20.85 -7.94
CA SER A 749 -12.97 -20.30 -9.15
C SER A 749 -12.76 -18.79 -9.02
N SER A 750 -11.64 -18.39 -8.43
CA SER A 750 -11.26 -16.98 -8.23
C SER A 750 -10.48 -16.37 -9.40
N ASP A 751 -10.11 -17.16 -10.41
CA ASP A 751 -9.23 -16.76 -11.53
C ASP A 751 -9.90 -15.76 -12.50
N SER A 752 -11.20 -15.89 -12.72
CA SER A 752 -11.94 -15.02 -13.64
C SER A 752 -13.42 -14.92 -13.25
N PRO A 753 -13.92 -13.71 -12.89
CA PRO A 753 -15.32 -13.53 -12.48
C PRO A 753 -16.34 -13.95 -13.54
N ILE A 754 -16.11 -13.58 -14.81
CA ILE A 754 -17.03 -13.92 -15.91
C ILE A 754 -17.05 -15.43 -16.18
N LYS A 755 -15.87 -16.07 -16.20
CA LYS A 755 -15.76 -17.53 -16.37
C LYS A 755 -16.43 -18.27 -15.21
N ALA A 756 -16.18 -17.82 -13.98
CA ALA A 756 -16.75 -18.41 -12.78
C ALA A 756 -18.28 -18.32 -12.78
N ALA A 757 -18.83 -17.16 -13.13
CA ALA A 757 -20.26 -16.96 -13.30
C ALA A 757 -20.86 -17.86 -14.39
N LEU A 758 -20.25 -17.93 -15.57
CA LEU A 758 -20.70 -18.82 -16.67
C LEU A 758 -20.70 -20.29 -16.24
N ASN A 759 -19.63 -20.73 -15.57
CA ASN A 759 -19.53 -22.09 -15.06
C ASN A 759 -20.59 -22.37 -13.98
N ALA A 760 -20.81 -21.42 -13.08
CA ALA A 760 -21.82 -21.55 -12.02
C ALA A 760 -23.22 -21.76 -12.60
N TRP A 761 -23.58 -21.00 -13.63
CA TRP A 761 -24.87 -21.14 -14.32
C TRP A 761 -24.99 -22.41 -15.17
N GLY A 762 -23.88 -23.01 -15.60
CA GLY A 762 -23.86 -24.26 -16.36
C GLY A 762 -23.78 -25.54 -15.50
N ASP A 763 -23.38 -25.44 -14.23
CA ASP A 763 -23.07 -26.61 -13.40
C ASP A 763 -24.20 -26.96 -12.43
N LYS A 764 -24.89 -28.08 -12.65
CA LYS A 764 -26.00 -28.55 -11.80
C LYS A 764 -25.57 -28.83 -10.35
N SER A 765 -24.31 -29.14 -10.11
CA SER A 765 -23.81 -29.49 -8.77
C SER A 765 -23.79 -28.29 -7.82
N ILE A 766 -23.65 -27.07 -8.35
CA ILE A 766 -23.69 -25.84 -7.57
C ILE A 766 -25.16 -25.50 -7.26
N PRO A 767 -25.60 -25.45 -6.00
CA PRO A 767 -26.95 -25.02 -5.65
C PRO A 767 -27.20 -23.55 -6.01
N LYS A 768 -28.41 -23.20 -6.46
CA LYS A 768 -28.83 -21.81 -6.70
C LYS A 768 -30.12 -21.49 -5.96
N SER A 769 -30.23 -20.25 -5.52
CA SER A 769 -31.47 -19.70 -4.99
C SER A 769 -32.49 -19.44 -6.11
N LEU A 770 -33.74 -19.17 -5.72
CA LEU A 770 -34.70 -18.55 -6.61
C LEU A 770 -34.24 -17.14 -7.01
N LEU A 771 -34.86 -16.60 -8.05
CA LEU A 771 -34.64 -15.21 -8.47
C LEU A 771 -35.15 -14.25 -7.40
N VAL A 772 -34.44 -13.14 -7.20
CA VAL A 772 -34.82 -12.08 -6.25
C VAL A 772 -36.18 -11.50 -6.65
N SER A 773 -37.14 -11.55 -5.72
CA SER A 773 -38.53 -11.09 -5.93
C SER A 773 -38.90 -9.87 -5.08
N GLU A 774 -37.89 -9.15 -4.59
CA GLU A 774 -38.02 -7.99 -3.72
C GLU A 774 -37.23 -6.82 -4.32
N GLY A 775 -37.68 -5.59 -4.08
CA GLY A 775 -37.01 -4.37 -4.56
C GLY A 775 -37.79 -3.62 -5.63
N VAL A 776 -37.05 -2.88 -6.47
CA VAL A 776 -37.62 -1.99 -7.47
C VAL A 776 -37.98 -2.79 -8.72
N ALA A 777 -39.27 -2.91 -9.01
CA ALA A 777 -39.75 -3.56 -10.22
C ALA A 777 -39.43 -2.74 -11.48
N GLU A 778 -39.52 -1.41 -11.45
CA GLU A 778 -39.33 -0.55 -12.65
C GLU A 778 -38.16 0.43 -12.48
N PRO A 779 -36.91 -0.06 -12.38
CA PRO A 779 -35.77 0.75 -11.97
C PRO A 779 -35.27 1.74 -13.03
N GLY A 780 -35.62 1.59 -14.31
CA GLY A 780 -35.11 2.41 -15.43
C GLY A 780 -33.63 2.18 -15.75
N GLU A 781 -32.77 2.22 -14.73
CA GLU A 781 -31.36 1.86 -14.77
C GLU A 781 -31.06 0.73 -13.79
N VAL A 782 -30.17 -0.20 -14.15
CA VAL A 782 -29.76 -1.29 -13.26
C VAL A 782 -28.24 -1.49 -13.28
N VAL A 783 -27.65 -1.68 -12.10
CA VAL A 783 -26.22 -2.01 -11.97
C VAL A 783 -26.03 -3.51 -12.17
N LEU A 784 -25.08 -3.91 -13.01
CA LEU A 784 -24.77 -5.31 -13.29
C LEU A 784 -23.40 -5.72 -12.76
N ASP A 785 -23.31 -6.95 -12.25
CA ASP A 785 -22.07 -7.66 -11.96
C ASP A 785 -21.84 -8.83 -12.95
N ALA A 786 -20.77 -9.60 -12.78
CA ALA A 786 -20.44 -10.74 -13.64
C ALA A 786 -21.56 -11.80 -13.70
N PHE A 787 -22.25 -12.06 -12.59
CA PHE A 787 -23.33 -13.04 -12.52
C PHE A 787 -24.57 -12.55 -13.24
N SER A 788 -24.94 -11.29 -13.07
CA SER A 788 -26.03 -10.66 -13.82
C SER A 788 -25.73 -10.67 -15.33
N ILE A 789 -24.52 -10.28 -15.73
CA ILE A 789 -24.07 -10.27 -17.14
C ILE A 789 -24.16 -11.67 -17.73
N ALA A 790 -23.57 -12.67 -17.06
CA ALA A 790 -23.56 -14.05 -17.52
C ALA A 790 -24.99 -14.60 -17.62
N TYR A 791 -25.84 -14.31 -16.63
CA TYR A 791 -27.24 -14.73 -16.63
C TYR A 791 -28.01 -14.16 -17.83
N LEU A 792 -27.95 -12.84 -18.03
CA LEU A 792 -28.64 -12.16 -19.13
C LEU A 792 -28.14 -12.64 -20.50
N ALA A 793 -26.84 -12.91 -20.62
CA ALA A 793 -26.24 -13.42 -21.85
C ALA A 793 -26.66 -14.86 -22.16
N MET A 794 -26.66 -15.75 -21.17
CA MET A 794 -27.07 -17.15 -21.34
C MET A 794 -28.58 -17.29 -21.57
N THR A 795 -29.40 -16.41 -20.99
CA THR A 795 -30.86 -16.41 -21.18
C THR A 795 -31.32 -15.62 -22.41
N ASN A 796 -30.40 -14.95 -23.11
CA ASN A 796 -30.67 -14.08 -24.24
C ASN A 796 -31.70 -12.96 -23.93
N ALA A 797 -31.70 -12.46 -22.69
CA ALA A 797 -32.66 -11.45 -22.22
C ALA A 797 -32.26 -9.99 -22.53
N VAL A 798 -31.01 -9.79 -22.99
CA VAL A 798 -30.38 -8.47 -23.18
C VAL A 798 -31.20 -7.54 -24.07
N GLU A 799 -31.52 -7.93 -25.30
CA GLU A 799 -32.21 -7.05 -26.25
C GLU A 799 -33.63 -6.68 -25.80
N LYS A 800 -34.33 -7.62 -25.16
CA LYS A 800 -35.70 -7.38 -24.68
C LYS A 800 -35.73 -6.41 -23.51
N LEU A 801 -34.79 -6.53 -22.58
CA LEU A 801 -34.65 -5.55 -21.49
C LEU A 801 -34.34 -4.15 -22.04
N ILE A 802 -33.44 -4.04 -23.02
CA ILE A 802 -33.17 -2.76 -23.68
C ILE A 802 -34.44 -2.23 -24.37
N GLY A 803 -35.20 -3.11 -25.04
CA GLY A 803 -36.48 -2.77 -25.69
C GLY A 803 -37.56 -2.27 -24.72
N GLU A 804 -37.58 -2.79 -23.49
CA GLU A 804 -38.44 -2.32 -22.38
C GLU A 804 -37.93 -1.02 -21.72
N GLY A 805 -36.83 -0.45 -22.22
CA GLY A 805 -36.29 0.84 -21.75
C GLY A 805 -35.30 0.75 -20.60
N PHE A 806 -34.76 -0.44 -20.29
CA PHE A 806 -33.74 -0.59 -19.25
C PHE A 806 -32.37 -0.14 -19.75
N THR A 807 -31.68 0.67 -18.94
CA THR A 807 -30.29 1.03 -19.16
C THR A 807 -29.38 0.19 -18.26
N PHE A 808 -28.39 -0.48 -18.85
CA PHE A 808 -27.40 -1.23 -18.09
C PHE A 808 -26.27 -0.32 -17.63
N VAL A 809 -26.00 -0.33 -16.33
CA VAL A 809 -24.92 0.43 -15.71
C VAL A 809 -23.82 -0.54 -15.28
N LEU A 810 -22.58 -0.28 -15.71
CA LEU A 810 -21.41 -1.04 -15.28
C LEU A 810 -20.44 -0.18 -14.48
N PRO A 811 -19.84 -0.71 -13.41
CA PRO A 811 -18.59 -0.18 -12.89
C PRO A 811 -17.50 -0.20 -13.98
N ALA A 812 -16.61 0.79 -13.98
CA ALA A 812 -15.57 0.94 -15.00
C ALA A 812 -14.67 -0.30 -15.09
N GLU A 813 -14.20 -0.82 -13.95
CA GLU A 813 -13.38 -2.02 -13.86
C GLU A 813 -14.13 -3.28 -14.35
N THR A 814 -15.43 -3.41 -14.03
CA THR A 814 -16.26 -4.52 -14.53
C THR A 814 -16.36 -4.51 -16.05
N LYS A 815 -16.48 -3.33 -16.67
CA LYS A 815 -16.45 -3.19 -18.14
C LYS A 815 -15.11 -3.66 -18.71
N VAL A 816 -13.99 -3.22 -18.12
CA VAL A 816 -12.64 -3.64 -18.56
C VAL A 816 -12.47 -5.16 -18.44
N ILE A 817 -12.91 -5.77 -17.34
CA ILE A 817 -12.88 -7.23 -17.14
C ILE A 817 -13.68 -7.95 -18.24
N LEU A 818 -14.88 -7.45 -18.55
CA LEU A 818 -15.73 -8.03 -19.59
C LEU A 818 -15.11 -7.88 -21.00
N GLU A 819 -14.57 -6.71 -21.34
CA GLU A 819 -13.89 -6.45 -22.61
C GLU A 819 -12.69 -7.38 -22.80
N GLN A 820 -11.85 -7.50 -21.77
CA GLN A 820 -10.68 -8.39 -21.79
C GLN A 820 -11.11 -9.84 -21.93
N TRP A 821 -12.14 -10.28 -21.21
CA TRP A 821 -12.65 -11.65 -21.33
C TRP A 821 -13.13 -11.94 -22.75
N VAL A 822 -13.98 -11.09 -23.32
CA VAL A 822 -14.53 -11.26 -24.68
C VAL A 822 -13.41 -11.24 -25.73
N ALA A 823 -12.45 -10.30 -25.63
CA ALA A 823 -11.31 -10.23 -26.54
C ALA A 823 -10.40 -11.46 -26.41
N ASN A 824 -10.25 -12.02 -25.21
CA ASN A 824 -9.42 -13.20 -24.98
C ASN A 824 -10.00 -14.46 -25.62
N VAL A 825 -11.28 -14.75 -25.35
CA VAL A 825 -11.94 -15.99 -25.80
C VAL A 825 -12.30 -16.01 -27.29
N THR A 826 -12.35 -14.85 -27.93
CA THR A 826 -12.71 -14.73 -29.37
C THR A 826 -11.50 -14.62 -30.29
N HIS A 827 -10.29 -14.54 -29.74
CA HIS A 827 -9.05 -14.43 -30.51
C HIS A 827 -8.64 -15.75 -31.15
N GLU A 828 -8.05 -15.71 -32.33
CA GLU A 828 -7.66 -16.90 -33.10
C GLU A 828 -6.72 -17.84 -32.33
N ASP A 829 -5.74 -17.28 -31.61
CA ASP A 829 -4.79 -18.02 -30.76
C ASP A 829 -5.38 -18.56 -29.44
N PHE A 830 -6.67 -18.36 -29.16
CA PHE A 830 -7.25 -18.87 -27.92
C PHE A 830 -7.22 -20.40 -27.89
N LEU A 831 -6.60 -20.94 -26.84
CA LEU A 831 -6.47 -22.36 -26.61
C LEU A 831 -6.56 -22.65 -25.11
N MET A 832 -7.51 -23.50 -24.73
CA MET A 832 -7.57 -24.12 -23.42
C MET A 832 -7.38 -25.63 -23.58
N MET A 833 -6.49 -26.20 -22.77
CA MET A 833 -6.29 -27.65 -22.68
C MET A 833 -6.56 -28.11 -21.26
N GLY A 834 -7.24 -29.24 -21.12
CA GLY A 834 -7.52 -29.86 -19.82
C GLY A 834 -7.89 -31.32 -19.99
N VAL A 835 -8.28 -31.99 -18.91
CA VAL A 835 -8.79 -33.35 -18.96
C VAL A 835 -10.28 -33.38 -18.58
N ASN A 836 -11.08 -34.21 -19.25
CA ASN A 836 -12.49 -34.39 -18.88
C ASN A 836 -12.64 -35.38 -17.71
N GLY A 837 -13.89 -35.62 -17.27
CA GLY A 837 -14.20 -36.57 -16.18
C GLY A 837 -13.79 -38.03 -16.45
N ALA A 838 -13.45 -38.39 -17.70
CA ALA A 838 -12.88 -39.68 -18.05
C ALA A 838 -11.33 -39.67 -18.09
N GLY A 839 -10.70 -38.56 -17.67
CA GLY A 839 -9.26 -38.36 -17.69
C GLY A 839 -8.68 -38.17 -19.09
N ARG A 840 -9.49 -37.86 -20.10
CA ARG A 840 -9.05 -37.67 -21.49
C ARG A 840 -8.75 -36.23 -21.80
N LEU A 841 -7.70 -35.99 -22.58
CA LEU A 841 -7.32 -34.65 -23.03
C LEU A 841 -8.46 -34.03 -23.86
N VAL A 842 -8.86 -32.81 -23.50
CA VAL A 842 -9.83 -31.98 -24.21
C VAL A 842 -9.16 -30.66 -24.57
N ARG A 843 -9.41 -30.23 -25.81
CA ARG A 843 -8.95 -28.98 -26.38
C ARG A 843 -10.15 -28.10 -26.70
N THR A 844 -10.12 -26.85 -26.25
CA THR A 844 -11.12 -25.83 -26.59
C THR A 844 -10.42 -24.65 -27.24
N THR A 845 -10.81 -24.34 -28.48
CA THR A 845 -10.31 -23.20 -29.27
C THR A 845 -11.35 -22.10 -29.39
N ALA A 846 -10.98 -20.91 -29.88
CA ALA A 846 -11.96 -19.84 -30.14
C ALA A 846 -13.07 -20.28 -31.11
N SER A 847 -12.75 -21.11 -32.11
CA SER A 847 -13.76 -21.67 -33.01
C SER A 847 -14.74 -22.58 -32.27
N ASP A 848 -14.26 -23.37 -31.31
CA ASP A 848 -15.12 -24.25 -30.51
C ASP A 848 -16.04 -23.42 -29.60
N VAL A 849 -15.51 -22.36 -28.98
CA VAL A 849 -16.29 -21.43 -28.16
C VAL A 849 -17.33 -20.70 -29.02
N GLN A 850 -16.97 -20.21 -30.21
CA GLN A 850 -17.89 -19.52 -31.11
C GLN A 850 -19.03 -20.44 -31.60
N ALA A 851 -18.72 -21.72 -31.87
CA ALA A 851 -19.71 -22.70 -32.29
C ALA A 851 -20.69 -23.06 -31.17
N ARG A 852 -20.21 -23.19 -29.93
CA ARG A 852 -21.02 -23.59 -28.77
C ARG A 852 -21.74 -22.42 -28.08
N ASP A 853 -21.02 -21.33 -27.85
CA ASP A 853 -21.41 -20.21 -26.97
C ASP A 853 -21.52 -18.87 -27.73
N GLY A 854 -21.59 -18.92 -29.07
CA GLY A 854 -21.61 -17.72 -29.91
C GLY A 854 -22.78 -16.76 -29.62
N HIS A 855 -23.93 -17.25 -29.14
CA HIS A 855 -25.04 -16.39 -28.71
C HIS A 855 -24.72 -15.65 -27.42
N THR A 856 -24.13 -16.33 -26.43
CA THR A 856 -23.67 -15.73 -25.17
C THR A 856 -22.66 -14.61 -25.44
N LEU A 857 -21.69 -14.86 -26.34
CA LEU A 857 -20.69 -13.84 -26.72
C LEU A 857 -21.31 -12.63 -27.41
N ARG A 858 -22.31 -12.83 -28.28
CA ARG A 858 -23.03 -11.72 -28.92
C ARG A 858 -23.79 -10.90 -27.89
N ALA A 859 -24.45 -11.53 -26.93
CA ALA A 859 -25.16 -10.83 -25.87
C ALA A 859 -24.21 -10.05 -24.95
N MET A 860 -23.04 -10.61 -24.61
CA MET A 860 -22.00 -9.89 -23.85
C MET A 860 -21.45 -8.68 -24.60
N ARG A 861 -21.19 -8.81 -25.92
CA ARG A 861 -20.79 -7.67 -26.77
C ARG A 861 -21.88 -6.61 -26.82
N ARG A 862 -23.13 -7.04 -26.90
CA ARG A 862 -24.27 -6.12 -26.87
C ARG A 862 -24.32 -5.31 -25.58
N ILE A 863 -24.13 -5.96 -24.42
CA ILE A 863 -24.02 -5.25 -23.13
C ILE A 863 -22.88 -4.24 -23.17
N LEU A 864 -21.71 -4.58 -23.71
CA LEU A 864 -20.57 -3.66 -23.84
C LEU A 864 -20.87 -2.44 -24.72
N GLU A 865 -21.65 -2.63 -25.79
CA GLU A 865 -22.04 -1.57 -26.72
C GLU A 865 -23.08 -0.61 -26.12
N THR A 866 -23.99 -1.11 -25.28
CA THR A 866 -25.14 -0.34 -24.78
C THR A 866 -25.01 0.12 -23.34
N CYS A 867 -24.03 -0.39 -22.59
CA CYS A 867 -23.88 -0.03 -21.19
C CYS A 867 -23.43 1.42 -21.00
N VAL A 868 -23.85 2.01 -19.88
CA VAL A 868 -23.34 3.27 -19.36
C VAL A 868 -22.35 2.95 -18.25
N VAL A 869 -21.14 3.48 -18.35
CA VAL A 869 -20.17 3.41 -17.25
C VAL A 869 -20.50 4.52 -16.27
N LYS A 870 -20.67 4.18 -14.99
CA LYS A 870 -20.79 5.15 -13.90
C LYS A 870 -19.72 4.89 -12.84
N HIS A 871 -19.38 5.94 -12.11
CA HIS A 871 -18.45 5.90 -11.00
C HIS A 871 -19.19 6.20 -9.69
N PRO A 872 -18.67 5.74 -8.53
CA PRO A 872 -19.22 6.14 -7.24
C PRO A 872 -19.15 7.66 -7.07
N VAL A 873 -20.22 8.27 -6.57
CA VAL A 873 -20.15 9.65 -6.06
C VAL A 873 -19.31 9.71 -4.79
N VAL A 874 -18.86 10.90 -4.40
CA VAL A 874 -18.10 11.09 -3.15
C VAL A 874 -18.97 10.68 -1.97
N HIS A 875 -18.58 9.61 -1.30
CA HIS A 875 -19.22 9.09 -0.10
C HIS A 875 -18.21 8.24 0.69
N ASP A 876 -18.57 7.90 1.93
CA ASP A 876 -17.83 6.93 2.72
C ASP A 876 -18.47 5.54 2.52
N THR A 877 -17.68 4.59 2.00
CA THR A 877 -18.14 3.21 1.80
C THR A 877 -18.42 2.55 3.15
N SER A 878 -19.44 1.69 3.27
CA SER A 878 -19.65 0.97 4.54
C SER A 878 -18.43 0.08 4.86
N LEU A 879 -17.85 0.22 6.05
CA LEU A 879 -16.72 -0.62 6.47
C LEU A 879 -17.08 -2.11 6.56
N GLU A 880 -18.35 -2.44 6.82
CA GLU A 880 -18.86 -3.82 6.74
C GLU A 880 -18.86 -4.36 5.30
N LEU A 881 -19.10 -3.50 4.30
CA LEU A 881 -18.98 -3.88 2.89
C LEU A 881 -17.50 -4.08 2.50
N TYR A 882 -16.62 -3.21 3.01
CA TYR A 882 -15.18 -3.35 2.79
C TYR A 882 -14.63 -4.66 3.38
N SER A 883 -15.08 -5.08 4.57
CA SER A 883 -14.56 -6.28 5.24
C SER A 883 -14.88 -7.59 4.53
N ILE A 884 -15.91 -7.63 3.67
CA ILE A 884 -16.28 -8.82 2.90
C ILE A 884 -15.68 -8.86 1.49
N LYS A 885 -14.93 -7.83 1.06
CA LYS A 885 -14.42 -7.67 -0.31
C LYS A 885 -13.60 -8.87 -0.80
N ASP A 886 -12.84 -9.51 0.10
CA ASP A 886 -11.97 -10.66 -0.23
C ASP A 886 -12.73 -12.00 -0.25
N GLY A 887 -13.98 -12.01 0.22
CA GLY A 887 -14.87 -13.17 0.23
C GLY A 887 -15.71 -13.31 -1.03
N ILE A 888 -15.76 -12.28 -1.88
CA ILE A 888 -16.55 -12.21 -3.10
C ILE A 888 -15.66 -11.81 -4.29
N ASP A 889 -16.15 -11.98 -5.50
CA ASP A 889 -15.42 -11.47 -6.66
C ASP A 889 -15.51 -9.94 -6.75
N ILE A 890 -14.50 -9.37 -7.43
CA ILE A 890 -14.36 -7.93 -7.57
C ILE A 890 -15.56 -7.26 -8.26
N THR A 891 -16.25 -7.94 -9.18
CA THR A 891 -17.35 -7.32 -9.93
C THR A 891 -18.61 -7.18 -9.08
N VAL A 892 -18.85 -8.12 -8.16
CA VAL A 892 -19.92 -8.05 -7.16
C VAL A 892 -19.64 -6.92 -6.17
N TYR A 893 -18.42 -6.85 -5.63
CA TYR A 893 -18.03 -5.78 -4.72
C TYR A 893 -18.23 -4.39 -5.35
N LEU A 894 -17.77 -4.20 -6.59
CA LEU A 894 -17.92 -2.95 -7.33
C LEU A 894 -19.39 -2.62 -7.64
N ALA A 895 -20.22 -3.61 -7.94
CA ALA A 895 -21.65 -3.40 -8.17
C ALA A 895 -22.37 -2.95 -6.90
N MET A 896 -22.07 -3.57 -5.75
CA MET A 896 -22.59 -3.16 -4.44
C MET A 896 -22.18 -1.73 -4.11
N GLN A 897 -20.89 -1.40 -4.30
CA GLN A 897 -20.35 -0.06 -4.05
C GLN A 897 -21.01 0.99 -4.96
N LEU A 898 -21.09 0.72 -6.26
CA LEU A 898 -21.67 1.68 -7.21
C LEU A 898 -23.16 1.90 -6.94
N SER A 899 -23.89 0.83 -6.63
CA SER A 899 -25.31 0.84 -6.28
C SER A 899 -25.57 1.67 -5.01
N SER A 900 -24.81 1.43 -3.94
CA SER A 900 -24.98 2.14 -2.68
C SER A 900 -24.59 3.62 -2.79
N ALA A 901 -23.50 3.93 -3.48
CA ALA A 901 -23.04 5.30 -3.68
C ALA A 901 -24.04 6.15 -4.48
N ASN A 902 -24.55 5.62 -5.59
CA ASN A 902 -25.38 6.37 -6.53
C ASN A 902 -26.89 6.20 -6.30
N ASP A 903 -27.30 5.44 -5.28
CA ASP A 903 -28.71 5.09 -5.02
C ASP A 903 -29.39 4.43 -6.25
N LEU A 904 -28.66 3.52 -6.90
CA LEU A 904 -29.10 2.78 -8.09
C LEU A 904 -29.47 1.32 -7.75
N PRO A 905 -30.57 0.77 -8.29
CA PRO A 905 -30.93 -0.63 -8.08
C PRO A 905 -29.88 -1.61 -8.62
N TRP A 906 -29.39 -2.50 -7.77
CA TRP A 906 -28.50 -3.60 -8.16
C TRP A 906 -29.29 -4.79 -8.68
N PHE A 907 -28.96 -5.28 -9.89
CA PHE A 907 -29.52 -6.49 -10.48
C PHE A 907 -28.89 -7.76 -9.87
N CYS A 908 -29.09 -7.96 -8.57
CA CYS A 908 -28.44 -9.02 -7.82
C CYS A 908 -29.03 -10.40 -8.14
N MET A 909 -28.17 -11.37 -8.44
CA MET A 909 -28.57 -12.76 -8.73
C MET A 909 -28.52 -13.69 -7.50
N ASP A 910 -28.21 -13.16 -6.31
CA ASP A 910 -28.10 -13.89 -5.06
C ASP A 910 -29.05 -13.30 -4.01
N VAL A 911 -29.98 -14.12 -3.50
CA VAL A 911 -31.03 -13.66 -2.57
C VAL A 911 -30.46 -13.22 -1.23
N SER A 912 -29.40 -13.87 -0.73
CA SER A 912 -28.78 -13.52 0.55
C SER A 912 -28.09 -12.16 0.46
N PHE A 913 -27.36 -11.91 -0.63
CA PHE A 913 -26.74 -10.60 -0.88
C PHE A 913 -27.76 -9.52 -1.19
N ALA A 914 -28.82 -9.82 -1.95
CA ALA A 914 -29.91 -8.88 -2.17
C ALA A 914 -30.60 -8.48 -0.86
N GLY A 915 -30.87 -9.45 0.02
CA GLY A 915 -31.45 -9.21 1.34
C GLY A 915 -30.52 -8.40 2.24
N LEU A 916 -29.22 -8.69 2.25
CA LEU A 916 -28.22 -7.90 2.96
C LEU A 916 -28.21 -6.45 2.46
N HIS A 917 -28.13 -6.26 1.13
CA HIS A 917 -28.09 -4.96 0.48
C HIS A 917 -29.35 -4.14 0.82
N HIS A 918 -30.52 -4.78 0.76
CA HIS A 918 -31.80 -4.18 1.11
C HIS A 918 -31.90 -3.82 2.61
N SER A 919 -31.38 -4.67 3.51
CA SER A 919 -31.40 -4.42 4.96
C SER A 919 -30.60 -3.17 5.38
N LYS A 920 -29.61 -2.77 4.56
CA LYS A 920 -28.82 -1.54 4.72
C LYS A 920 -29.51 -0.30 4.13
N GLY A 921 -30.71 -0.46 3.56
CA GLY A 921 -31.45 0.60 2.90
C GLY A 921 -31.01 0.87 1.45
N TRP A 922 -30.17 0.02 0.88
CA TRP A 922 -29.72 0.17 -0.52
C TRP A 922 -30.70 -0.51 -1.48
N LYS A 923 -30.79 0.02 -2.71
CA LYS A 923 -31.76 -0.45 -3.70
C LYS A 923 -31.29 -1.73 -4.40
N VAL A 924 -32.20 -2.70 -4.49
CA VAL A 924 -32.08 -3.91 -5.32
C VAL A 924 -33.20 -3.93 -6.35
N ALA A 925 -32.95 -4.57 -7.49
CA ALA A 925 -33.95 -4.78 -8.53
C ALA A 925 -34.77 -6.05 -8.24
N ASP A 926 -36.09 -5.98 -8.46
CA ASP A 926 -36.94 -7.19 -8.46
C ASP A 926 -36.70 -7.96 -9.76
N VAL A 927 -35.63 -8.76 -9.76
CA VAL A 927 -35.14 -9.53 -10.90
C VAL A 927 -36.22 -10.47 -11.44
N ASN A 928 -37.01 -11.09 -10.56
CA ASN A 928 -38.07 -12.00 -10.96
C ASN A 928 -39.18 -11.26 -11.75
N SER A 929 -39.68 -10.13 -11.25
CA SER A 929 -40.71 -9.34 -11.93
C SER A 929 -40.21 -8.69 -13.22
N ILE A 930 -38.94 -8.29 -13.26
CA ILE A 930 -38.29 -7.75 -14.47
C ILE A 930 -38.21 -8.84 -15.55
N LEU A 931 -37.71 -10.03 -15.22
CA LEU A 931 -37.55 -11.11 -16.19
C LEU A 931 -38.90 -11.68 -16.64
N LEU A 932 -39.91 -11.75 -15.76
CA LEU A 932 -41.25 -12.21 -16.14
C LEU A 932 -41.87 -11.35 -17.26
N ARG A 933 -41.71 -10.03 -17.21
CA ARG A 933 -42.21 -9.11 -18.25
C ARG A 933 -41.57 -9.36 -19.61
N VAL A 934 -40.28 -9.67 -19.61
CA VAL A 934 -39.51 -9.94 -20.82
C VAL A 934 -39.76 -11.34 -21.40
N VAL A 935 -40.14 -12.29 -20.55
CA VAL A 935 -40.36 -13.69 -20.93
C VAL A 935 -41.78 -13.93 -21.44
N ASP A 936 -42.78 -13.19 -20.93
CA ASP A 936 -44.20 -13.31 -21.29
C ASP A 936 -44.55 -12.58 -22.60
N THR A 937 -44.00 -13.07 -23.71
CA THR A 937 -44.26 -12.56 -25.06
C THR A 937 -45.37 -13.36 -25.75
N ALA A 938 -46.22 -12.69 -26.53
CA ALA A 938 -47.30 -13.32 -27.29
C ALA A 938 -46.80 -14.34 -28.33
N ASP A 939 -45.63 -14.08 -28.94
CA ASP A 939 -44.97 -14.96 -29.89
C ASP A 939 -43.87 -15.79 -29.22
N PHE A 940 -43.87 -17.11 -29.46
CA PHE A 940 -42.86 -18.05 -28.96
C PHE A 940 -41.81 -18.35 -30.03
N ASP A 941 -40.63 -17.72 -29.93
CA ASP A 941 -39.46 -18.08 -30.71
C ASP A 941 -38.62 -19.12 -29.97
N PHE A 942 -38.60 -20.35 -30.50
CA PHE A 942 -37.83 -21.45 -29.91
C PHE A 942 -36.32 -21.24 -30.06
N GLU A 943 -35.84 -20.74 -31.20
CA GLU A 943 -34.38 -20.60 -31.42
C GLU A 943 -33.78 -19.52 -30.53
N GLU A 944 -34.55 -18.46 -30.24
CA GLU A 944 -34.17 -17.43 -29.29
C GLU A 944 -34.12 -17.95 -27.84
N LYS A 945 -35.10 -18.79 -27.45
CA LYS A 945 -35.30 -19.21 -26.05
C LYS A 945 -34.64 -20.56 -25.70
N ARG A 946 -34.24 -21.37 -26.69
CA ARG A 946 -33.82 -22.78 -26.49
C ARG A 946 -32.71 -22.96 -25.46
N HIS A 947 -31.71 -22.08 -25.44
CA HIS A 947 -30.54 -22.26 -24.56
C HIS A 947 -30.91 -22.04 -23.09
N GLY A 948 -31.58 -20.92 -22.78
CA GLY A 948 -32.06 -20.66 -21.41
C GLY A 948 -33.07 -21.70 -20.92
N LEU A 949 -33.97 -22.15 -21.80
CA LEU A 949 -34.93 -23.22 -21.50
C LEU A 949 -34.24 -24.56 -21.24
N LEU A 950 -33.21 -24.91 -22.01
CA LEU A 950 -32.41 -26.12 -21.81
C LEU A 950 -31.70 -26.11 -20.46
N LEU A 951 -31.04 -25.01 -20.10
CA LEU A 951 -30.34 -24.88 -18.82
C LEU A 951 -31.29 -24.96 -17.63
N PHE A 952 -32.47 -24.33 -17.74
CA PHE A 952 -33.54 -24.47 -16.75
C PHE A 952 -34.01 -25.92 -16.64
N ALA A 953 -34.27 -26.58 -17.78
CA ALA A 953 -34.73 -27.96 -17.82
C ALA A 953 -33.73 -28.94 -17.18
N LEU A 954 -32.43 -28.71 -17.35
CA LEU A 954 -31.36 -29.49 -16.71
C LEU A 954 -31.21 -29.22 -15.20
N GLY A 955 -31.87 -28.18 -14.67
CA GLY A 955 -31.77 -27.75 -13.28
C GLY A 955 -30.49 -26.97 -12.98
N THR A 956 -29.86 -26.40 -14.00
CA THR A 956 -28.57 -25.67 -13.88
C THR A 956 -28.76 -24.18 -13.61
N LEU A 957 -29.80 -23.57 -14.19
CA LEU A 957 -30.06 -22.12 -14.15
C LEU A 957 -31.50 -21.84 -13.66
N PRO A 958 -31.71 -21.01 -12.62
CA PRO A 958 -33.05 -20.60 -12.20
C PRO A 958 -33.66 -19.62 -13.20
N ARG A 959 -34.91 -19.84 -13.61
CA ARG A 959 -35.58 -19.00 -14.62
C ARG A 959 -37.08 -18.95 -14.35
N ALA A 960 -37.68 -17.79 -14.57
CA ALA A 960 -39.13 -17.68 -14.62
C ALA A 960 -39.67 -18.41 -15.87
N LEU A 961 -40.57 -19.38 -15.68
CA LEU A 961 -41.20 -20.14 -16.75
C LEU A 961 -42.69 -19.78 -16.85
N THR A 962 -43.16 -19.38 -18.02
CA THR A 962 -44.59 -19.08 -18.25
C THR A 962 -45.32 -20.27 -18.88
N LEU A 963 -46.65 -20.33 -18.71
CA LEU A 963 -47.48 -21.34 -19.37
C LEU A 963 -47.45 -21.20 -20.90
N THR A 964 -47.32 -19.97 -21.39
CA THR A 964 -47.19 -19.66 -22.81
C THR A 964 -45.96 -20.35 -23.40
N GLU A 965 -44.84 -20.33 -22.70
CA GLU A 965 -43.61 -21.03 -23.12
C GLU A 965 -43.73 -22.55 -23.05
N MET A 966 -44.38 -23.08 -22.02
CA MET A 966 -44.65 -24.52 -21.93
C MET A 966 -45.53 -25.02 -23.09
N ARG A 967 -46.55 -24.23 -23.48
CA ARG A 967 -47.37 -24.50 -24.67
C ARG A 967 -46.58 -24.35 -25.96
N GLY A 968 -45.73 -23.32 -26.05
CA GLY A 968 -44.83 -23.12 -27.20
C GLY A 968 -43.88 -24.31 -27.40
N LEU A 969 -43.31 -24.83 -26.31
CA LEU A 969 -42.49 -26.05 -26.34
C LEU A 969 -43.28 -27.28 -26.81
N ALA A 970 -44.52 -27.43 -26.33
CA ALA A 970 -45.40 -28.52 -26.73
C ALA A 970 -45.78 -28.46 -28.21
N GLN A 971 -46.03 -27.26 -28.75
CA GLN A 971 -46.43 -27.07 -30.15
C GLN A 971 -45.25 -27.15 -31.13
N ASN A 972 -44.01 -27.02 -30.65
CA ASN A 972 -42.85 -26.97 -31.51
C ASN A 972 -42.42 -28.39 -31.97
N PRO A 973 -42.32 -28.65 -33.28
CA PRO A 973 -41.95 -29.98 -33.78
C PRO A 973 -40.47 -30.34 -33.56
N ASN A 974 -39.61 -29.41 -33.16
CA ASN A 974 -38.19 -29.67 -32.95
C ASN A 974 -37.96 -30.74 -31.84
N PRO A 975 -37.23 -31.84 -32.10
CA PRO A 975 -36.96 -32.87 -31.09
C PRO A 975 -36.31 -32.35 -29.80
N LEU A 976 -35.49 -31.30 -29.88
CA LEU A 976 -34.91 -30.66 -28.69
C LEU A 976 -35.98 -30.00 -27.82
N SER A 977 -37.08 -29.51 -28.42
CA SER A 977 -38.24 -28.98 -27.68
C SER A 977 -38.90 -30.06 -26.83
N SER A 978 -39.12 -31.26 -27.41
CA SER A 978 -39.62 -32.43 -26.68
C SER A 978 -38.69 -32.81 -25.52
N TYR A 979 -37.37 -32.79 -25.74
CA TYR A 979 -36.40 -33.06 -24.69
C TYR A 979 -36.48 -32.06 -23.53
N ILE A 980 -36.45 -30.76 -23.85
CA ILE A 980 -36.54 -29.68 -22.86
C ILE A 980 -37.84 -29.82 -22.06
N LEU A 981 -38.98 -29.99 -22.73
CA LEU A 981 -40.28 -30.15 -22.08
C LEU A 981 -40.31 -31.37 -21.17
N SER A 982 -39.78 -32.50 -21.63
CA SER A 982 -39.69 -33.74 -20.86
C SER A 982 -38.90 -33.54 -19.57
N MET A 983 -37.72 -32.92 -19.68
CA MET A 983 -36.85 -32.64 -18.55
C MET A 983 -37.48 -31.62 -17.57
N ILE A 984 -38.23 -30.61 -18.07
CA ILE A 984 -39.00 -29.69 -17.22
C ILE A 984 -40.06 -30.45 -16.41
N LEU A 985 -40.85 -31.31 -17.05
CA LEU A 985 -41.86 -32.10 -16.35
C LEU A 985 -41.21 -33.04 -15.33
N GLN A 986 -40.09 -33.67 -15.68
CA GLN A 986 -39.37 -34.58 -14.79
C GLN A 986 -38.80 -33.86 -13.57
N ASN A 987 -38.10 -32.75 -13.76
CA ASN A 987 -37.32 -32.08 -12.71
C ASN A 987 -38.14 -31.06 -11.91
N HIS A 988 -39.08 -30.36 -12.56
CA HIS A 988 -39.81 -29.21 -11.99
C HIS A 988 -41.33 -29.38 -11.99
N GLY A 989 -41.86 -30.45 -12.60
CA GLY A 989 -43.29 -30.60 -12.86
C GLY A 989 -44.18 -30.59 -11.62
N LYS A 990 -43.69 -31.11 -10.48
CA LYS A 990 -44.45 -31.08 -9.21
C LYS A 990 -44.65 -29.66 -8.66
N GLU A 991 -43.65 -28.78 -8.84
CA GLU A 991 -43.69 -27.40 -8.36
C GLU A 991 -44.59 -26.54 -9.26
N ILE A 992 -44.50 -26.76 -10.58
CA ILE A 992 -45.27 -26.02 -11.59
C ILE A 992 -46.76 -26.45 -11.59
N ILE A 993 -47.04 -27.75 -11.44
CA ILE A 993 -48.38 -28.34 -11.52
C ILE A 993 -48.92 -28.60 -10.11
N ASN A 994 -49.16 -27.50 -9.38
CA ASN A 994 -49.47 -27.55 -7.94
C ASN A 994 -50.96 -27.41 -7.59
N ASN A 995 -51.85 -27.19 -8.58
CA ASN A 995 -53.28 -26.98 -8.33
C ASN A 995 -54.17 -27.56 -9.44
N ALA A 996 -55.46 -27.75 -9.15
CA ALA A 996 -56.41 -28.41 -10.04
C ALA A 996 -56.50 -27.78 -11.45
N VAL A 997 -56.38 -26.46 -11.56
CA VAL A 997 -56.41 -25.76 -12.85
C VAL A 997 -55.17 -26.10 -13.68
N ARG A 998 -53.99 -26.11 -13.06
CA ARG A 998 -52.71 -26.45 -13.70
C ARG A 998 -52.68 -27.90 -14.18
N HIS A 999 -53.36 -28.82 -13.51
CA HIS A 999 -53.48 -30.21 -13.96
C HIS A 999 -54.23 -30.30 -15.29
N TRP A 1000 -55.35 -29.58 -15.44
CA TRP A 1000 -56.07 -29.56 -16.72
C TRP A 1000 -55.26 -28.90 -17.84
N GLN A 1001 -54.49 -27.86 -17.52
CA GLN A 1001 -53.55 -27.25 -18.46
C GLN A 1001 -52.42 -28.19 -18.87
N LEU A 1002 -51.96 -29.07 -17.96
CA LEU A 1002 -50.99 -30.11 -18.29
C LEU A 1002 -51.58 -31.11 -19.29
N LEU A 1003 -52.82 -31.56 -19.11
CA LEU A 1003 -53.47 -32.47 -20.05
C LEU A 1003 -53.64 -31.83 -21.44
N ASP A 1004 -54.07 -30.57 -21.50
CA ASP A 1004 -54.14 -29.77 -22.74
C ASP A 1004 -52.76 -29.69 -23.44
N LEU A 1005 -51.70 -29.47 -22.66
CA LEU A 1005 -50.33 -29.43 -23.14
C LEU A 1005 -49.88 -30.78 -23.71
N LEU A 1006 -50.18 -31.89 -23.05
CA LEU A 1006 -49.82 -33.23 -23.52
C LEU A 1006 -50.51 -33.59 -24.83
N ILE A 1007 -51.80 -33.25 -24.96
CA ILE A 1007 -52.56 -33.46 -26.19
C ILE A 1007 -52.01 -32.59 -27.32
N THR A 1008 -51.67 -31.34 -27.01
CA THR A 1008 -51.05 -30.42 -27.96
C THR A 1008 -49.70 -30.95 -28.48
N HIS A 1009 -48.86 -31.46 -27.57
CA HIS A 1009 -47.56 -32.06 -27.92
C HIS A 1009 -47.70 -33.33 -28.76
N LEU A 1010 -48.65 -34.19 -28.42
CA LEU A 1010 -49.00 -35.37 -29.20
C LEU A 1010 -49.39 -35.01 -30.65
N ILE A 1011 -50.28 -34.03 -30.82
CA ILE A 1011 -50.72 -33.57 -32.14
C ILE A 1011 -49.53 -33.02 -32.94
N ALA A 1012 -48.73 -32.15 -32.33
CA ALA A 1012 -47.61 -31.48 -32.99
C ALA A 1012 -46.51 -32.47 -33.44
N THR A 1013 -46.21 -33.46 -32.60
CA THR A 1013 -45.18 -34.46 -32.90
C THR A 1013 -45.64 -35.51 -33.90
N PHE A 1014 -46.94 -35.87 -33.90
CA PHE A 1014 -47.52 -36.80 -34.88
C PHE A 1014 -47.48 -36.24 -36.30
N TYR A 1015 -47.80 -34.96 -36.49
CA TYR A 1015 -47.78 -34.31 -37.81
C TYR A 1015 -46.42 -33.71 -38.20
N ARG A 1016 -45.36 -33.96 -37.43
CA ARG A 1016 -44.01 -33.49 -37.76
C ARG A 1016 -43.58 -34.08 -39.11
N ALA A 1017 -43.27 -33.22 -40.08
CA ALA A 1017 -42.58 -33.64 -41.30
C ALA A 1017 -41.12 -33.96 -40.98
N ASP A 1018 -40.64 -35.15 -41.34
CA ASP A 1018 -39.22 -35.52 -41.27
C ASP A 1018 -38.45 -34.75 -42.37
N THR A 1019 -38.24 -33.45 -42.15
CA THR A 1019 -37.41 -32.60 -43.00
C THR A 1019 -35.94 -32.71 -42.59
N PRO A 1020 -34.96 -32.55 -43.51
CA PRO A 1020 -33.54 -32.59 -43.16
C PRO A 1020 -33.14 -31.56 -42.07
N SER A 1021 -33.82 -30.40 -42.03
CA SER A 1021 -33.64 -29.36 -41.01
C SER A 1021 -34.09 -29.78 -39.61
N THR A 1022 -34.98 -30.77 -39.47
CA THR A 1022 -35.42 -31.35 -38.20
C THR A 1022 -34.61 -32.58 -37.77
N ALA A 1023 -33.76 -33.13 -38.65
CA ALA A 1023 -33.02 -34.36 -38.42
C ALA A 1023 -31.59 -34.15 -37.89
N ALA A 1024 -30.99 -32.97 -38.10
CA ALA A 1024 -29.59 -32.74 -37.72
C ALA A 1024 -29.18 -31.27 -37.43
N PRO A 1025 -29.85 -30.50 -36.56
CA PRO A 1025 -29.14 -29.44 -35.87
C PRO A 1025 -28.11 -30.04 -34.91
N SER A 1026 -26.93 -29.43 -34.80
CA SER A 1026 -25.97 -29.72 -33.74
C SER A 1026 -26.68 -29.67 -32.38
N TYR A 1027 -26.42 -30.66 -31.51
CA TYR A 1027 -27.07 -30.87 -30.19
C TYR A 1027 -28.46 -31.53 -30.18
N THR A 1028 -28.89 -32.19 -31.27
CA THR A 1028 -30.11 -33.02 -31.23
C THR A 1028 -29.88 -34.26 -30.35
N PRO A 1029 -30.77 -34.58 -29.39
CA PRO A 1029 -30.66 -35.81 -28.62
C PRO A 1029 -30.69 -37.04 -29.53
N TRP A 1030 -29.93 -38.08 -29.18
CA TRP A 1030 -29.82 -39.32 -29.97
C TRP A 1030 -31.14 -40.12 -30.04
N CYS A 1031 -32.10 -39.84 -29.15
CA CYS A 1031 -33.42 -40.47 -29.10
C CYS A 1031 -34.56 -39.43 -29.19
N ARG A 1032 -35.74 -39.88 -29.59
CA ARG A 1032 -36.97 -39.08 -29.55
C ARG A 1032 -37.51 -39.05 -28.12
N TYR A 1033 -37.85 -37.88 -27.61
CA TYR A 1033 -38.35 -37.68 -26.25
C TYR A 1033 -39.88 -37.62 -26.17
N ASP A 1034 -40.57 -37.99 -27.24
CA ASP A 1034 -42.01 -37.78 -27.37
C ASP A 1034 -42.79 -38.62 -26.35
N GLU A 1035 -42.44 -39.91 -26.23
CA GLU A 1035 -42.97 -40.81 -25.18
C GLU A 1035 -42.58 -40.37 -23.76
N HIS A 1036 -41.40 -39.76 -23.59
CA HIS A 1036 -40.96 -39.30 -22.27
C HIS A 1036 -41.78 -38.10 -21.79
N VAL A 1037 -42.13 -37.15 -22.67
CA VAL A 1037 -43.06 -36.06 -22.35
C VAL A 1037 -44.41 -36.62 -21.91
N PHE A 1038 -44.95 -37.55 -22.71
CA PHE A 1038 -46.23 -38.21 -22.43
C PHE A 1038 -46.23 -38.93 -21.08
N ASN A 1039 -45.20 -39.75 -20.82
CA ASN A 1039 -45.08 -40.54 -19.59
C ASN A 1039 -44.88 -39.66 -18.35
N HIS A 1040 -43.95 -38.69 -18.39
CA HIS A 1040 -43.75 -37.80 -17.24
C HIS A 1040 -44.97 -36.93 -16.97
N GLY A 1041 -45.60 -36.40 -18.02
CA GLY A 1041 -46.82 -35.61 -17.90
C GLY A 1041 -48.01 -36.39 -17.37
N LEU A 1042 -48.31 -37.57 -17.92
CA LEU A 1042 -49.40 -38.41 -17.42
C LEU A 1042 -49.19 -38.85 -15.98
N ARG A 1043 -47.94 -39.18 -15.60
CA ARG A 1043 -47.62 -39.51 -14.22
C ARG A 1043 -47.90 -38.35 -13.26
N LEU A 1044 -47.61 -37.11 -13.67
CA LEU A 1044 -47.96 -35.92 -12.89
C LEU A 1044 -49.48 -35.71 -12.85
N PHE A 1045 -50.17 -35.85 -13.98
CA PHE A 1045 -51.61 -35.67 -14.07
C PHE A 1045 -52.40 -36.69 -13.25
N ALA A 1046 -52.00 -37.97 -13.30
CA ALA A 1046 -52.64 -39.08 -12.60
C ALA A 1046 -52.19 -39.21 -11.14
N SER A 1047 -51.30 -38.34 -10.65
CA SER A 1047 -50.88 -38.36 -9.26
C SER A 1047 -52.06 -38.05 -8.32
N ASN A 1048 -52.14 -38.79 -7.21
CA ASN A 1048 -53.31 -38.93 -6.34
C ASN A 1048 -53.96 -37.57 -5.97
N ARG A 1049 -55.03 -37.21 -6.70
CA ARG A 1049 -55.78 -35.96 -6.54
C ARG A 1049 -57.20 -36.25 -6.11
N ASP A 1050 -57.71 -35.44 -5.18
CA ASP A 1050 -59.10 -35.47 -4.73
C ASP A 1050 -59.57 -36.84 -4.18
N GLY A 1051 -58.64 -37.66 -3.66
CA GLY A 1051 -58.93 -38.97 -3.05
C GLY A 1051 -59.34 -40.08 -4.03
N ARG A 1052 -59.18 -39.87 -5.34
CA ARG A 1052 -59.48 -40.85 -6.40
C ARG A 1052 -58.20 -41.59 -6.83
N PRO A 1053 -58.29 -42.88 -7.22
CA PRO A 1053 -57.14 -43.64 -7.67
C PRO A 1053 -56.57 -43.11 -8.99
N SER A 1054 -55.29 -43.37 -9.25
CA SER A 1054 -54.59 -42.95 -10.48
C SER A 1054 -55.28 -43.50 -11.74
N GLU A 1055 -55.86 -44.70 -11.65
CA GLU A 1055 -56.64 -45.39 -12.67
C GLU A 1055 -57.86 -44.57 -13.12
N TYR A 1056 -58.55 -43.90 -12.18
CA TYR A 1056 -59.68 -43.01 -12.50
C TYR A 1056 -59.22 -41.80 -13.30
N TRP A 1057 -58.15 -41.13 -12.86
CA TRP A 1057 -57.63 -39.95 -13.57
C TRP A 1057 -57.04 -40.29 -14.93
N LEU A 1058 -56.50 -41.50 -15.09
CA LEU A 1058 -56.05 -41.99 -16.39
C LEU A 1058 -57.23 -42.24 -17.34
N ALA A 1059 -58.34 -42.82 -16.86
CA ALA A 1059 -59.56 -42.98 -17.65
C ALA A 1059 -60.12 -41.62 -18.10
N VAL A 1060 -60.08 -40.60 -17.23
CA VAL A 1060 -60.44 -39.22 -17.56
C VAL A 1060 -59.53 -38.66 -18.66
N ALA A 1061 -58.20 -38.78 -18.50
CA ALA A 1061 -57.22 -38.28 -19.47
C ALA A 1061 -57.40 -38.92 -20.86
N LEU A 1062 -57.56 -40.25 -20.91
CA LEU A 1062 -57.80 -41.00 -22.14
C LEU A 1062 -59.08 -40.49 -22.84
N LYS A 1063 -60.18 -40.36 -22.10
CA LYS A 1063 -61.47 -39.92 -22.66
C LYS A 1063 -61.42 -38.52 -23.24
N VAL A 1064 -60.78 -37.59 -22.52
CA VAL A 1064 -60.62 -36.20 -22.96
C VAL A 1064 -59.71 -36.13 -24.20
N CYS A 1065 -58.59 -36.86 -24.20
CA CYS A 1065 -57.67 -36.94 -25.33
C CYS A 1065 -58.38 -37.45 -26.59
N LEU A 1066 -59.02 -38.63 -26.52
CA LEU A 1066 -59.73 -39.22 -27.67
C LEU A 1066 -60.87 -38.31 -28.16
N LYS A 1067 -61.57 -37.59 -27.28
CA LYS A 1067 -62.61 -36.64 -27.67
C LYS A 1067 -62.06 -35.48 -28.51
N ILE A 1068 -60.86 -35.00 -28.19
CA ILE A 1068 -60.22 -33.87 -28.89
C ILE A 1068 -59.70 -34.32 -30.27
N ILE A 1069 -59.06 -35.48 -30.36
CA ILE A 1069 -58.38 -35.96 -31.60
C ILE A 1069 -59.26 -36.82 -32.53
N ARG A 1070 -60.52 -37.11 -32.14
CA ARG A 1070 -61.46 -38.05 -32.81
C ARG A 1070 -61.62 -37.92 -34.33
N LEU A 1071 -61.28 -36.77 -34.90
CA LEU A 1071 -61.43 -36.48 -36.32
C LEU A 1071 -60.36 -37.14 -37.19
N ASP A 1072 -59.22 -37.56 -36.61
CA ASP A 1072 -58.15 -38.30 -37.28
C ASP A 1072 -58.01 -39.70 -36.67
N LYS A 1073 -58.33 -40.74 -37.45
CA LYS A 1073 -58.28 -42.14 -37.01
C LYS A 1073 -56.86 -42.64 -36.74
N ALA A 1074 -55.86 -42.17 -37.49
CA ALA A 1074 -54.47 -42.60 -37.33
C ALA A 1074 -53.85 -42.01 -36.07
N LEU A 1075 -54.12 -40.72 -35.82
CA LEU A 1075 -53.73 -40.06 -34.57
C LEU A 1075 -54.45 -40.66 -33.35
N THR A 1076 -55.73 -41.01 -33.50
CA THR A 1076 -56.51 -41.66 -32.43
C THR A 1076 -55.92 -43.02 -32.04
N LEU A 1077 -55.52 -43.84 -33.02
CA LEU A 1077 -54.89 -45.14 -32.78
C LEU A 1077 -53.53 -44.96 -32.09
N HIS A 1078 -52.70 -44.05 -32.60
CA HIS A 1078 -51.40 -43.74 -32.00
C HIS A 1078 -51.51 -43.28 -30.54
N ALA A 1079 -52.49 -42.42 -30.23
CA ALA A 1079 -52.75 -42.00 -28.86
C ALA A 1079 -53.14 -43.18 -27.96
N ALA A 1080 -54.03 -44.06 -28.44
CA ALA A 1080 -54.46 -45.24 -27.71
C ALA A 1080 -53.28 -46.19 -27.42
N ASP A 1081 -52.39 -46.41 -28.40
CA ASP A 1081 -51.18 -47.23 -28.23
C ASP A 1081 -50.25 -46.66 -27.14
N LEU A 1082 -50.09 -45.32 -27.08
CA LEU A 1082 -49.31 -44.66 -26.02
C LEU A 1082 -49.92 -44.83 -24.63
N PHE A 1083 -51.25 -44.70 -24.50
CA PHE A 1083 -51.94 -44.96 -23.24
C PHE A 1083 -51.81 -46.43 -22.82
N GLU A 1084 -51.95 -47.37 -23.75
CA GLU A 1084 -51.76 -48.80 -23.49
C GLU A 1084 -50.32 -49.09 -23.01
N ALA A 1085 -49.32 -48.57 -23.72
CA ALA A 1085 -47.91 -48.69 -23.33
C ALA A 1085 -47.63 -48.11 -21.93
N PHE A 1086 -48.24 -46.97 -21.60
CA PHE A 1086 -48.11 -46.35 -20.27
C PHE A 1086 -48.72 -47.25 -19.17
N VAL A 1087 -49.92 -47.78 -19.39
CA VAL A 1087 -50.62 -48.67 -18.46
C VAL A 1087 -49.82 -49.94 -18.20
N ILE A 1088 -49.32 -50.58 -19.26
CA ILE A 1088 -48.48 -51.78 -19.17
C ILE A 1088 -47.17 -51.47 -18.44
N GLY A 1089 -46.48 -50.38 -18.82
CA GLY A 1089 -45.19 -50.01 -18.26
C GLY A 1089 -45.22 -49.61 -16.77
N HIS A 1090 -46.39 -49.19 -16.27
CA HIS A 1090 -46.59 -48.79 -14.87
C HIS A 1090 -47.42 -49.79 -14.05
N PHE A 1091 -47.73 -50.98 -14.60
CA PHE A 1091 -48.49 -52.06 -13.94
C PHE A 1091 -49.86 -51.61 -13.38
N MET A 1092 -50.59 -50.77 -14.12
CA MET A 1092 -51.89 -50.26 -13.67
C MET A 1092 -53.03 -51.27 -13.94
N ASP A 1093 -54.10 -51.22 -13.14
CA ASP A 1093 -55.26 -52.10 -13.30
C ASP A 1093 -56.14 -51.69 -14.49
N VAL A 1094 -55.97 -52.42 -15.61
CA VAL A 1094 -56.74 -52.22 -16.86
C VAL A 1094 -58.25 -52.36 -16.62
N GLY A 1095 -58.67 -53.28 -15.74
CA GLY A 1095 -60.08 -53.51 -15.42
C GLY A 1095 -60.71 -52.30 -14.73
N ALA A 1096 -60.01 -51.74 -13.75
CA ALA A 1096 -60.44 -50.53 -13.05
C ALA A 1096 -60.51 -49.30 -13.99
N ILE A 1097 -59.53 -49.13 -14.87
CA ILE A 1097 -59.52 -48.03 -15.85
C ILE A 1097 -60.72 -48.15 -16.81
N ALA A 1098 -61.01 -49.37 -17.30
CA ALA A 1098 -62.14 -49.62 -18.19
C ALA A 1098 -63.49 -49.34 -17.50
N GLU A 1099 -63.63 -49.76 -16.23
CA GLU A 1099 -64.82 -49.47 -15.41
C GLU A 1099 -65.03 -47.96 -15.26
N TYR A 1100 -64.01 -47.21 -14.85
CA TYR A 1100 -64.08 -45.76 -14.72
C TYR A 1100 -64.35 -45.04 -16.06
N TYR A 1101 -63.80 -45.54 -17.16
CA TYR A 1101 -64.03 -44.95 -18.50
C TYR A 1101 -65.52 -45.01 -18.91
N VAL A 1102 -66.19 -46.13 -18.57
CA VAL A 1102 -67.62 -46.35 -18.79
C VAL A 1102 -68.45 -45.51 -17.81
N GLU A 1103 -68.07 -45.43 -16.53
CA GLU A 1103 -68.76 -44.57 -15.53
C GLU A 1103 -68.74 -43.08 -15.89
N LEU A 1104 -67.70 -42.63 -16.59
CA LEU A 1104 -67.58 -41.25 -17.06
C LEU A 1104 -68.50 -40.94 -18.26
N ALA A 1105 -69.22 -41.92 -18.83
CA ALA A 1105 -70.03 -41.80 -20.05
C ALA A 1105 -71.48 -41.44 -19.72
#